data_AF-A0A165DU78-F1
#
_entry.id   AF-A0A165DU78-F1
#
_cell.length_a   1.000
_cell.length_b   1.000
_cell.length_c   1.000
_cell.angle_alpha   90.00
_cell.angle_beta   90.00
_cell.angle_gamma   90.00
#
_symmetry.space_group_name_H-M   'P 1'
#
loop_
_entity.id
_entity.type
_entity.pdbx_description
1 polymer ?
#
loop_
_entity_poly.entity_id
_entity_poly.type
_entity_poly.pdbx_seq_one_letter_code
_entity_poly.pdbx_strand_id
1 'polypeptide(L)'
;MRSLIYIPACALLVISPLLTGVGGSKQHAMTAPGTSDALEATVDAAWSVLGPFPQQAREQHFLSPAFPFPAASLPPADEIGSNRTWPSALADGGEVGWGTVAMQEWEVDISYPDVRWKDIRSTGGWAALQHHSLLHTTVTIPPLIVPYQLELRLSQASFFCLLPRSVATPSTPHWHHANIYGLKHYPPTLLQIAASAEEQVYDLWVSADYEIRLFGDPLFSTGGDQPITHIGVDVALRAIRHGPEPLHAEDVTPEFVDGWAFGSAFGIGIRAGSVGVELDGVEVDGVSGPDIQFIIAYKSLDRKWSLAPLQTRIIPLRISQSGPIPAAVESIPFSISFSTPDRAHAYIVDVDIPIKHRRPWWTHKEHETLLSTYLLSGLPQAFVALPPLSPNPAGSVAAPVILGLHGAGVSLEFPFWPASVDRKEHNWAVFASGGTEWGSDWHGVSASDAWGTVASLRAFISTCKAGWQAFTPGDATVVIGHSNGGQGTWYLTSRFPDLVSASVPTSAWLTPPHYVPLTFSRSVHFVDSKLRGVLDAALMSDGNDLFLSNVQGVKNGVMAVHGGADENVPVWMTREAVGLARAWGADKVAYLEVPDKPHWWDDTFRSPRVSGFLSHVLAAPTFGPPAELPEKWTITAVNPAEMGTMFGWSIDELEQPGRLARLEVQRTWRDEDTVILDVKTTNVDSFTVGEVGHTTQLRINGGAVGALRRGVHRASEGSWKHMGLGPTVPMAPAAPISSIFVSSGPLTIVVPQSSEHAQLVGARLAHALFLYLRVDAEVITDAEVTPHDTTLKLLQGSKLSTENSIIIGGYENTLTRALLERKKSAFSFDSSHRLQLAGRTFAEPSTGVLFLHPHPGSDSAMALIMAGSDEAGLERALRALPLRTGVAVPQWLVVGEDADWMGMGGVDAAGWWTRSWGVSQEMSWFS
;
A
#
# COMPACT_ATOMS: atom_id res chain seq x y z
N MET A 1 -28.47 12.21 41.64
CA MET A 1 -27.38 11.35 42.15
C MET A 1 -27.50 9.96 41.55
N ARG A 2 -26.80 9.74 40.44
CA ARG A 2 -26.24 8.48 39.92
C ARG A 2 -25.58 8.88 38.61
N SER A 3 -24.26 8.92 38.65
CA SER A 3 -23.37 9.53 37.68
C SER A 3 -23.18 8.60 36.49
N LEU A 4 -23.48 9.08 35.29
CA LEU A 4 -23.07 8.49 34.02
C LEU A 4 -21.68 9.04 33.67
N ILE A 5 -20.70 8.14 33.60
CA ILE A 5 -19.35 8.44 33.13
C ILE A 5 -19.38 8.33 31.61
N TYR A 6 -19.31 9.48 30.94
CA TYR A 6 -19.03 9.63 29.51
C TYR A 6 -17.53 9.36 29.28
N ILE A 7 -17.18 8.48 28.34
CA ILE A 7 -15.80 8.26 27.89
C ILE A 7 -15.78 8.62 26.39
N PRO A 8 -15.05 9.68 25.96
CA PRO A 8 -14.88 10.00 24.55
C PRO A 8 -13.78 9.12 23.94
N ALA A 9 -14.05 8.55 22.77
CA ALA A 9 -13.14 7.69 22.01
C ALA A 9 -12.59 8.46 20.80
N CYS A 10 -11.56 9.28 21.03
CA CYS A 10 -10.53 9.66 20.06
C CYS A 10 -9.49 10.56 20.74
N ALA A 11 -8.86 10.04 21.79
CA ALA A 11 -7.63 10.59 22.32
C ALA A 11 -6.78 9.41 22.79
N LEU A 12 -5.74 9.05 22.04
CA LEU A 12 -4.61 8.34 22.63
C LEU A 12 -3.92 9.35 23.56
N LEU A 13 -4.42 9.47 24.79
CA LEU A 13 -3.71 10.14 25.86
C LEU A 13 -2.39 9.40 26.09
N VAL A 14 -1.29 10.13 25.95
CA VAL A 14 0.00 9.85 26.58
C VAL A 14 -0.27 9.59 28.07
N ILE A 15 -0.20 8.32 28.49
CA ILE A 15 -0.24 7.97 29.93
C ILE A 15 1.20 7.92 30.43
N SER A 16 1.58 8.94 31.19
CA SER A 16 2.73 8.88 32.10
C SER A 16 2.46 7.85 33.21
N PRO A 17 3.34 6.86 33.49
CA PRO A 17 3.01 5.76 34.39
C PRO A 17 3.37 6.10 35.85
N LEU A 18 2.35 6.23 36.70
CA LEU A 18 2.50 6.13 38.15
C LEU A 18 1.80 4.85 38.66
N LEU A 19 2.61 3.79 38.88
CA LEU A 19 2.51 2.68 39.87
C LEU A 19 1.15 1.92 39.97
N THR A 20 1.02 0.61 39.71
CA THR A 20 1.79 -0.53 40.24
C THR A 20 1.49 -1.85 39.47
N GLY A 21 2.55 -2.57 39.07
CA GLY A 21 2.72 -4.01 39.33
C GLY A 21 2.06 -5.09 38.46
N VAL A 22 2.43 -5.24 37.18
CA VAL A 22 2.67 -6.54 36.50
C VAL A 22 3.70 -6.28 35.37
N GLY A 23 4.81 -7.01 35.36
CA GLY A 23 5.99 -6.71 34.53
C GLY A 23 5.79 -7.03 33.05
N GLY A 24 5.72 -5.97 32.22
CA GLY A 24 5.99 -6.02 30.79
C GLY A 24 7.46 -5.72 30.53
N SER A 25 8.10 -6.53 29.68
CA SER A 25 9.48 -6.37 29.26
C SER A 25 9.65 -5.07 28.46
N LYS A 26 10.04 -3.99 29.14
CA LYS A 26 10.70 -2.86 28.51
C LYS A 26 12.00 -3.38 27.90
N GLN A 27 12.14 -3.33 26.57
CA GLN A 27 13.46 -3.41 25.95
C GLN A 27 14.28 -2.26 26.52
N HIS A 28 15.08 -2.57 27.53
CA HIS A 28 16.23 -1.76 27.86
C HIS A 28 17.18 -1.91 26.68
N ALA A 29 17.60 -0.80 26.10
CA ALA A 29 18.85 -0.78 25.38
C ALA A 29 19.88 -1.43 26.31
N MET A 30 20.37 -2.63 25.96
CA MET A 30 21.55 -3.18 26.60
C MET A 30 22.73 -2.31 26.16
N THR A 31 22.90 -1.17 26.81
CA THR A 31 24.17 -0.48 26.85
C THR A 31 25.12 -1.40 27.60
N ALA A 32 26.08 -1.98 26.86
CA ALA A 32 27.19 -2.70 27.45
C ALA A 32 27.83 -1.81 28.55
N PRO A 33 28.06 -2.32 29.76
CA PRO A 33 28.68 -1.51 30.80
C PRO A 33 30.18 -1.37 30.49
N GLY A 34 30.55 -0.17 30.08
CA GLY A 34 31.91 0.37 30.19
C GLY A 34 32.71 0.41 28.89
N THR A 35 32.58 1.52 28.15
CA THR A 35 33.66 2.23 27.44
C THR A 35 33.15 3.61 26.97
N SER A 36 33.82 4.68 27.44
CA SER A 36 33.92 6.09 26.94
C SER A 36 32.77 6.73 26.14
N ASP A 37 32.34 7.92 26.58
CA ASP A 37 31.67 9.01 25.83
C ASP A 37 31.04 8.59 24.48
N ALA A 38 29.75 8.23 24.49
CA ALA A 38 29.01 7.98 23.25
C ALA A 38 28.96 9.28 22.43
N LEU A 39 29.41 9.23 21.17
CA LEU A 39 29.24 10.33 20.22
C LEU A 39 27.73 10.46 19.93
N GLU A 40 27.13 11.57 20.36
CA GLU A 40 25.71 11.84 20.16
C GLU A 40 25.52 12.96 19.13
N ALA A 41 24.60 12.76 18.19
CA ALA A 41 24.07 13.83 17.36
C ALA A 41 23.02 14.61 18.17
N THR A 42 23.01 15.93 18.05
CA THR A 42 22.04 16.78 18.75
C THR A 42 21.14 17.52 17.77
N VAL A 43 19.85 17.64 18.09
CA VAL A 43 18.89 18.43 17.32
C VAL A 43 18.63 19.73 18.08
N ASP A 44 18.68 20.86 17.39
CA ASP A 44 18.32 22.14 18.01
C ASP A 44 16.84 22.13 18.40
N ALA A 45 16.57 22.53 19.64
CA ALA A 45 15.22 22.59 20.17
C ALA A 45 14.43 23.75 19.56
N ALA A 46 15.06 24.77 18.98
CA ALA A 46 14.39 25.86 18.29
C ALA A 46 14.11 25.48 16.83
N TRP A 47 12.83 25.38 16.48
CA TRP A 47 12.37 25.06 15.13
C TRP A 47 11.73 26.30 14.50
N SER A 48 12.15 26.62 13.29
CA SER A 48 11.49 27.62 12.46
C SER A 48 10.36 26.99 11.68
N VAL A 49 9.21 27.68 11.60
CA VAL A 49 7.99 27.18 10.96
C VAL A 49 7.48 28.24 9.99
N LEU A 50 7.21 27.85 8.75
CA LEU A 50 6.56 28.69 7.75
C LEU A 50 5.23 28.05 7.31
N GLY A 51 4.12 28.77 7.50
CA GLY A 51 2.78 28.29 7.16
C GLY A 51 1.68 28.99 7.97
N PRO A 52 0.42 28.52 7.90
CA PRO A 52 -0.02 27.35 7.16
C PRO A 52 -0.36 27.69 5.71
N PHE A 53 -0.09 26.80 4.77
CA PHE A 53 -0.52 26.91 3.37
C PHE A 53 -1.64 25.91 3.06
N PRO A 54 -2.74 26.30 2.40
CA PRO A 54 -3.76 25.35 2.00
C PRO A 54 -3.16 24.26 1.11
N GLN A 55 -3.37 23.00 1.48
CA GLN A 55 -2.92 21.84 0.73
C GLN A 55 -3.83 20.66 1.05
N GLN A 56 -4.33 19.96 0.03
CA GLN A 56 -5.12 18.74 0.27
C GLN A 56 -4.22 17.51 0.41
N ALA A 57 -4.77 16.46 1.03
CA ALA A 57 -4.16 15.14 1.05
C ALA A 57 -3.68 14.72 -0.36
N ARG A 58 -2.45 14.22 -0.42
CA ARG A 58 -1.74 13.74 -1.63
C ARG A 58 -1.25 14.82 -2.59
N GLU A 59 -1.53 16.10 -2.38
CA GLU A 59 -0.95 17.16 -3.23
C GLU A 59 0.57 17.30 -3.04
N GLN A 60 1.13 16.89 -1.90
CA GLN A 60 2.57 16.90 -1.64
C GLN A 60 3.39 16.00 -2.60
N HIS A 61 2.73 15.12 -3.35
CA HIS A 61 3.39 14.33 -4.40
C HIS A 61 3.71 15.17 -5.65
N PHE A 62 2.97 16.27 -5.87
CA PHE A 62 3.19 17.19 -6.98
C PHE A 62 3.82 18.50 -6.51
N LEU A 63 3.27 19.09 -5.45
CA LEU A 63 3.77 20.31 -4.83
C LEU A 63 5.16 20.11 -4.23
N SER A 64 5.88 21.22 -4.11
CA SER A 64 7.17 21.22 -3.44
C SER A 64 7.02 20.83 -1.97
N PRO A 65 7.82 19.89 -1.44
CA PRO A 65 7.92 19.65 0.00
C PRO A 65 8.55 20.84 0.75
N ALA A 66 9.12 21.82 0.03
CA ALA A 66 9.57 23.10 0.56
C ALA A 66 8.62 24.25 0.21
N PHE A 67 7.36 23.98 -0.15
CA PHE A 67 6.42 25.03 -0.54
C PHE A 67 6.40 26.15 0.53
N PRO A 68 6.56 27.44 0.14
CA PRO A 68 6.35 28.02 -1.19
C PRO A 68 7.61 28.11 -2.08
N PHE A 69 8.71 27.47 -1.70
CA PHE A 69 9.96 27.44 -2.46
C PHE A 69 10.00 26.24 -3.42
N PRO A 70 10.74 26.33 -4.54
CA PRO A 70 11.00 25.18 -5.41
C PRO A 70 11.70 24.05 -4.65
N ALA A 71 11.38 22.80 -4.98
CA ALA A 71 11.93 21.65 -4.26
C ALA A 71 13.44 21.50 -4.45
N ALA A 72 13.94 22.00 -5.58
CA ALA A 72 15.35 22.01 -5.93
C ALA A 72 16.13 23.20 -5.34
N SER A 73 15.44 24.20 -4.78
CA SER A 73 16.04 25.44 -4.28
C SER A 73 15.44 25.82 -2.93
N LEU A 74 16.01 25.24 -1.87
CA LEU A 74 15.66 25.54 -0.50
C LEU A 74 16.01 27.00 -0.13
N PRO A 75 15.26 27.63 0.78
CA PRO A 75 15.52 29.00 1.17
C PRO A 75 16.88 29.14 1.86
N PRO A 76 17.58 30.26 1.64
CA PRO A 76 18.86 30.52 2.31
C PRO A 76 18.64 30.82 3.80
N ALA A 77 19.69 30.66 4.61
CA ALA A 77 19.59 30.80 6.07
C ALA A 77 19.15 32.21 6.53
N ASP A 78 19.43 33.26 5.76
CA ASP A 78 19.00 34.64 6.04
C ASP A 78 17.52 34.90 5.71
N GLU A 79 16.88 34.01 4.93
CA GLU A 79 15.43 34.05 4.69
C GLU A 79 14.66 33.64 5.95
N ILE A 80 15.24 32.76 6.77
CA ILE A 80 14.62 32.23 8.00
C ILE A 80 14.53 33.33 9.05
N GLY A 81 13.32 33.59 9.55
CA GLY A 81 13.07 34.68 10.50
C GLY A 81 13.09 36.07 9.86
N SER A 82 13.15 36.17 8.53
CA SER A 82 12.96 37.44 7.82
C SER A 82 11.52 37.96 7.98
N ASN A 83 11.33 39.27 7.79
CA ASN A 83 10.00 39.90 7.79
C ASN A 83 9.23 39.68 6.47
N ARG A 84 9.73 38.84 5.56
CA ARG A 84 9.03 38.52 4.32
C ARG A 84 7.79 37.70 4.64
N THR A 85 6.72 37.94 3.88
CA THR A 85 5.46 37.20 3.99
C THR A 85 5.12 36.51 2.68
N TRP A 86 4.27 35.49 2.76
CA TRP A 86 3.80 34.67 1.64
C TRP A 86 2.28 34.56 1.65
N PRO A 87 1.63 34.52 0.47
CA PRO A 87 0.18 34.38 0.40
C PRO A 87 -0.31 33.06 1.01
N SER A 88 -1.33 33.15 1.86
CA SER A 88 -2.09 32.00 2.35
C SER A 88 -3.55 32.37 2.54
N ALA A 89 -4.46 31.58 1.95
CA ALA A 89 -5.89 31.78 2.09
C ALA A 89 -6.44 31.41 3.48
N LEU A 90 -5.62 30.80 4.35
CA LEU A 90 -6.04 30.41 5.71
C LEU A 90 -5.84 31.54 6.72
N ALA A 91 -4.87 32.42 6.50
CA ALA A 91 -4.49 33.46 7.46
C ALA A 91 -5.31 34.74 7.31
N ASP A 92 -5.52 35.44 8.42
CA ASP A 92 -6.08 36.79 8.39
C ASP A 92 -5.14 37.75 7.65
N GLY A 93 -5.70 38.57 6.75
CA GLY A 93 -4.91 39.43 5.85
C GLY A 93 -4.35 38.70 4.63
N GLY A 94 -4.48 37.37 4.55
CA GLY A 94 -4.09 36.57 3.39
C GLY A 94 -2.59 36.29 3.28
N GLU A 95 -1.82 36.52 4.35
CA GLU A 95 -0.37 36.38 4.36
C GLU A 95 0.13 35.66 5.62
N VAL A 96 1.19 34.87 5.49
CA VAL A 96 1.89 34.17 6.57
C VAL A 96 3.39 34.46 6.52
N GLY A 97 4.08 34.35 7.65
CA GLY A 97 5.54 34.53 7.75
C GLY A 97 6.18 33.44 8.60
N TRP A 98 7.47 33.59 8.87
CA TRP A 98 8.19 32.70 9.77
C TRP A 98 7.74 32.87 11.22
N GLY A 99 7.54 31.74 11.90
CA GLY A 99 7.39 31.63 13.35
C GLY A 99 8.44 30.69 13.94
N THR A 100 8.43 30.57 15.27
CA THR A 100 9.31 29.65 16.00
C THR A 100 8.51 28.81 16.97
N VAL A 101 8.83 27.53 17.03
CA VAL A 101 8.30 26.57 18.00
C VAL A 101 9.47 25.87 18.70
N ALA A 102 9.29 25.51 19.97
CA ALA A 102 10.29 24.76 20.72
C ALA A 102 9.92 23.28 20.75
N MET A 103 10.88 22.41 20.44
CA MET A 103 10.77 20.97 20.63
C MET A 103 10.71 20.65 22.13
N GLN A 104 9.77 19.78 22.51
CA GLN A 104 9.60 19.29 23.87
C GLN A 104 9.55 17.77 23.83
N GLU A 105 10.39 17.11 24.64
CA GLU A 105 10.42 15.64 24.74
C GLU A 105 10.55 14.94 23.37
N TRP A 106 11.33 15.51 22.44
CA TRP A 106 11.55 15.01 21.06
C TRP A 106 10.33 15.14 20.13
N GLU A 107 9.34 15.93 20.51
CA GLU A 107 8.15 16.24 19.72
C GLU A 107 8.04 17.75 19.46
N VAL A 108 7.51 18.10 18.28
CA VAL A 108 7.26 19.46 17.85
C VAL A 108 5.79 19.60 17.46
N ASP A 109 5.05 20.39 18.23
CA ASP A 109 3.63 20.67 18.01
C ASP A 109 3.44 21.95 17.20
N ILE A 110 2.99 21.81 15.96
CA ILE A 110 2.74 22.96 15.07
C ILE A 110 1.26 23.29 15.12
N SER A 111 0.96 24.54 15.43
CA SER A 111 -0.41 25.02 15.52
C SER A 111 -0.48 26.51 15.15
N TYR A 112 -1.63 26.94 14.61
CA TYR A 112 -1.83 28.33 14.16
C TYR A 112 -3.04 28.96 14.85
N PRO A 113 -2.85 29.54 16.05
CA PRO A 113 -3.96 30.03 16.88
C PRO A 113 -4.65 31.28 16.31
N ASP A 114 -3.92 32.06 15.50
CA ASP A 114 -4.45 33.28 14.87
C ASP A 114 -5.33 33.00 13.63
N VAL A 115 -5.34 31.76 13.14
CA VAL A 115 -6.23 31.35 12.05
C VAL A 115 -7.64 31.10 12.60
N ARG A 116 -8.64 31.69 11.95
CA ARG A 116 -10.07 31.50 12.30
C ARG A 116 -10.61 30.17 11.79
N TRP A 117 -10.05 29.06 12.28
CA TRP A 117 -10.36 27.69 11.84
C TRP A 117 -11.86 27.38 11.83
N LYS A 118 -12.58 27.81 12.86
CA LYS A 118 -14.03 27.66 12.98
C LYS A 118 -14.80 28.28 11.81
N ASP A 119 -14.42 29.50 11.41
CA ASP A 119 -15.10 30.24 10.34
C ASP A 119 -14.84 29.56 8.98
N ILE A 120 -13.58 29.21 8.69
CA ILE A 120 -13.21 28.58 7.42
C ILE A 120 -13.83 27.19 7.32
N ARG A 121 -13.81 26.41 8.41
CA ARG A 121 -14.47 25.11 8.52
C ARG A 121 -15.97 25.19 8.26
N SER A 122 -16.64 26.27 8.70
CA SER A 122 -18.09 26.40 8.51
C SER A 122 -18.54 26.40 7.04
N THR A 123 -17.63 26.77 6.13
CA THR A 123 -17.89 26.80 4.68
C THR A 123 -17.15 25.70 3.92
N GLY A 124 -15.91 25.39 4.29
CA GLY A 124 -15.08 24.39 3.62
C GLY A 124 -15.09 22.99 4.23
N GLY A 125 -15.77 22.80 5.36
CA GLY A 125 -15.77 21.53 6.09
C GLY A 125 -14.35 21.07 6.44
N TRP A 126 -14.09 19.77 6.34
CA TRP A 126 -12.78 19.17 6.59
C TRP A 126 -11.71 19.55 5.57
N ALA A 127 -12.10 19.87 4.33
CA ALA A 127 -11.15 20.27 3.29
C ALA A 127 -10.39 21.55 3.69
N ALA A 128 -11.05 22.46 4.39
CA ALA A 128 -10.46 23.72 4.86
C ALA A 128 -9.41 23.56 5.97
N LEU A 129 -9.36 22.40 6.63
CA LEU A 129 -8.40 22.15 7.72
C LEU A 129 -7.06 21.63 7.19
N GLN A 130 -7.02 21.10 5.97
CA GLN A 130 -5.80 20.51 5.42
C GLN A 130 -4.81 21.59 5.00
N HIS A 131 -3.57 21.46 5.47
CA HIS A 131 -2.53 22.46 5.22
C HIS A 131 -1.11 21.89 5.29
N HIS A 132 -0.19 22.61 4.68
CA HIS A 132 1.25 22.39 4.68
C HIS A 132 1.97 23.42 5.54
N SER A 133 3.06 22.98 6.17
CA SER A 133 4.01 23.77 6.92
C SER A 133 5.43 23.32 6.57
N LEU A 134 6.30 24.28 6.23
CA LEU A 134 7.73 24.02 6.07
C LEU A 134 8.43 24.26 7.41
N LEU A 135 9.15 23.24 7.89
CA LEU A 135 9.91 23.33 9.13
C LEU A 135 11.41 23.31 8.85
N HIS A 136 12.15 23.97 9.73
CA HIS A 136 13.61 23.97 9.73
C HIS A 136 14.17 23.90 11.15
N THR A 137 15.21 23.10 11.32
CA THR A 137 16.10 23.10 12.50
C THR A 137 17.52 22.72 12.06
N THR A 138 18.43 22.58 13.01
CA THR A 138 19.77 22.03 12.76
C THR A 138 20.02 20.74 13.52
N VAL A 139 20.78 19.86 12.87
CA VAL A 139 21.39 18.68 13.49
C VAL A 139 22.89 18.90 13.57
N THR A 140 23.43 18.86 14.78
CA THR A 140 24.86 19.01 15.04
C THR A 140 25.49 17.65 15.26
N ILE A 141 26.52 17.35 14.47
CA ILE A 141 27.31 16.13 14.56
C ILE A 141 28.68 16.47 15.16
N PRO A 142 29.09 15.78 16.25
CA PRO A 142 30.39 16.02 16.87
C PRO A 142 31.53 15.64 15.90
N PRO A 143 32.78 16.07 16.18
CA PRO A 143 33.94 15.63 15.41
C PRO A 143 34.03 14.10 15.28
N LEU A 144 34.21 13.61 14.05
CA LEU A 144 34.26 12.19 13.71
C LEU A 144 35.61 11.83 13.10
N ILE A 145 36.29 10.84 13.68
CA ILE A 145 37.58 10.34 13.18
C ILE A 145 37.39 9.42 11.96
N VAL A 146 36.24 8.76 11.87
CA VAL A 146 35.85 7.86 10.76
C VAL A 146 34.43 8.19 10.31
N PRO A 147 33.99 7.74 9.12
CA PRO A 147 32.61 7.90 8.70
C PRO A 147 31.61 7.21 9.64
N TYR A 148 30.49 7.87 9.92
CA TYR A 148 29.37 7.35 10.69
C TYR A 148 28.08 7.35 9.87
N GLN A 149 27.09 6.66 10.37
CA GLN A 149 25.74 6.61 9.84
C GLN A 149 24.81 7.34 10.81
N LEU A 150 24.08 8.32 10.29
CA LEU A 150 22.98 8.95 11.00
C LEU A 150 21.71 8.17 10.68
N GLU A 151 21.12 7.58 11.72
CA GLU A 151 19.75 7.07 11.69
C GLU A 151 18.81 8.23 12.04
N LEU A 152 17.92 8.60 11.12
CA LEU A 152 16.94 9.65 11.32
C LEU A 152 15.53 9.08 11.16
N ARG A 153 14.69 9.36 12.15
CA ARG A 153 13.26 9.01 12.21
C ARG A 153 12.45 10.28 12.39
N LEU A 154 11.49 10.46 11.50
CA LEU A 154 10.51 11.55 11.55
C LEU A 154 9.11 10.95 11.43
N SER A 155 8.30 11.10 12.46
CA SER A 155 6.89 10.70 12.45
C SER A 155 5.98 11.88 12.11
N GLN A 156 4.86 11.59 11.46
CA GLN A 156 3.84 12.54 10.97
C GLN A 156 4.36 13.65 10.01
N ALA A 157 5.54 13.46 9.41
CA ALA A 157 6.04 14.29 8.32
C ALA A 157 5.89 13.57 6.97
N SER A 158 5.64 14.30 5.88
CA SER A 158 5.61 13.70 4.52
C SER A 158 7.01 13.47 3.97
N PHE A 159 7.86 14.48 4.08
CA PHE A 159 9.20 14.48 3.52
C PHE A 159 10.19 15.22 4.42
N PHE A 160 11.48 14.94 4.24
CA PHE A 160 12.55 15.74 4.83
C PHE A 160 13.80 15.74 3.95
N CYS A 161 14.67 16.70 4.20
CA CYS A 161 15.97 16.83 3.56
C CYS A 161 17.01 17.25 4.61
N LEU A 162 18.22 16.69 4.54
CA LEU A 162 19.34 17.04 5.40
C LEU A 162 20.49 17.59 4.54
N LEU A 163 20.90 18.83 4.77
CA LEU A 163 21.95 19.49 3.98
C LEU A 163 23.08 20.02 4.87
N PRO A 164 24.35 19.88 4.49
CA PRO A 164 25.46 20.48 5.24
C PRO A 164 25.44 22.00 5.11
N ARG A 165 25.49 22.72 6.25
CA ARG A 165 25.46 24.20 6.29
C ARG A 165 26.74 24.85 5.73
N SER A 166 27.85 24.13 5.73
CA SER A 166 29.17 24.62 5.29
C SER A 166 29.35 24.68 3.77
N VAL A 167 28.40 24.15 3.00
CA VAL A 167 28.47 24.13 1.52
C VAL A 167 27.66 25.30 0.99
N ALA A 168 28.29 26.17 0.19
CA ALA A 168 27.55 27.14 -0.63
C ALA A 168 26.65 26.35 -1.60
N THR A 169 25.34 26.31 -1.35
CA THR A 169 24.40 25.36 -1.96
C THR A 169 23.97 25.74 -3.40
N PRO A 170 23.42 24.79 -4.19
CA PRO A 170 23.38 23.33 -3.96
C PRO A 170 23.63 22.43 -5.20
N SER A 171 24.19 21.24 -4.94
CA SER A 171 23.77 19.99 -5.61
C SER A 171 22.30 19.70 -5.26
N THR A 172 21.52 19.20 -6.20
CA THR A 172 20.07 18.91 -6.03
C THR A 172 19.70 18.37 -4.64
N PRO A 173 18.81 19.03 -3.86
CA PRO A 173 18.36 18.52 -2.57
C PRO A 173 17.72 17.13 -2.67
N HIS A 174 18.14 16.22 -1.79
CA HIS A 174 17.58 14.86 -1.73
C HIS A 174 16.44 14.82 -0.72
N TRP A 175 15.22 14.70 -1.21
CA TRP A 175 14.05 14.53 -0.35
C TRP A 175 13.83 13.06 -0.03
N HIS A 176 13.66 12.76 1.25
CA HIS A 176 13.36 11.44 1.77
C HIS A 176 11.90 11.39 2.19
N HIS A 177 11.21 10.27 1.90
CA HIS A 177 9.88 10.03 2.46
C HIS A 177 10.01 9.81 3.98
N ALA A 178 9.26 10.57 4.77
CA ALA A 178 9.15 10.39 6.23
C ALA A 178 7.98 9.46 6.59
N ASN A 179 7.81 9.14 7.87
CA ASN A 179 6.72 8.31 8.35
C ASN A 179 5.47 9.15 8.65
N ILE A 180 4.80 9.67 7.61
CA ILE A 180 3.59 10.49 7.74
C ILE A 180 2.45 9.76 8.47
N TYR A 181 2.44 8.43 8.37
CA TYR A 181 1.45 7.57 8.99
C TYR A 181 1.65 7.34 10.49
N GLY A 182 2.79 7.77 11.05
CA GLY A 182 3.09 7.52 12.45
C GLY A 182 3.17 6.02 12.78
N LEU A 183 3.62 5.19 11.83
CA LEU A 183 3.84 3.76 12.05
C LEU A 183 4.74 3.56 13.26
N LYS A 184 4.33 2.70 14.19
CA LYS A 184 5.06 2.43 15.44
C LYS A 184 6.38 1.69 15.17
N HIS A 185 6.37 0.78 14.20
CA HIS A 185 7.50 -0.07 13.85
C HIS A 185 7.89 0.16 12.38
N TYR A 186 9.03 0.82 12.17
CA TYR A 186 9.58 1.07 10.84
C TYR A 186 11.11 1.27 10.89
N PRO A 187 11.83 0.94 9.80
CA PRO A 187 13.26 1.20 9.73
C PRO A 187 13.56 2.71 9.67
N PRO A 188 14.66 3.19 10.27
CA PRO A 188 15.09 4.58 10.12
C PRO A 188 15.53 4.87 8.69
N THR A 189 15.50 6.15 8.30
CA THR A 189 16.29 6.58 7.14
C THR A 189 17.77 6.64 7.52
N LEU A 190 18.62 6.18 6.61
CA LEU A 190 20.04 6.01 6.82
C LEU A 190 20.80 7.02 5.97
N LEU A 191 21.55 7.91 6.62
CA LEU A 191 22.34 8.95 5.98
C LEU A 191 23.82 8.75 6.33
N GLN A 192 24.70 8.72 5.33
CA GLN A 192 26.13 8.63 5.56
C GLN A 192 26.70 10.00 5.93
N ILE A 193 27.47 10.05 7.01
CA ILE A 193 28.14 11.25 7.49
C ILE A 193 29.65 11.06 7.37
N ALA A 194 30.30 11.97 6.66
CA ALA A 194 31.74 11.93 6.45
C ALA A 194 32.51 12.22 7.75
N ALA A 195 33.73 11.67 7.83
CA ALA A 195 34.67 12.00 8.91
C ALA A 195 35.07 13.48 8.83
N SER A 196 35.14 14.15 9.99
CA SER A 196 35.57 15.54 10.12
C SER A 196 36.22 15.75 11.48
N ALA A 197 37.36 16.44 11.51
CA ALA A 197 38.00 16.86 12.75
C ALA A 197 37.25 18.01 13.46
N GLU A 198 36.32 18.65 12.76
CA GLU A 198 35.48 19.74 13.25
C GLU A 198 34.03 19.29 13.40
N GLU A 199 33.31 19.96 14.28
CA GLU A 199 31.86 19.83 14.42
C GLU A 199 31.18 20.17 13.10
N GLN A 200 30.23 19.34 12.67
CA GLN A 200 29.49 19.53 11.43
C GLN A 200 28.04 19.88 11.76
N VAL A 201 27.54 20.97 11.18
CA VAL A 201 26.15 21.39 11.34
C VAL A 201 25.41 21.15 10.04
N TYR A 202 24.27 20.46 10.15
CA TYR A 202 23.37 20.17 9.04
C TYR A 202 22.04 20.90 9.24
N ASP A 203 21.51 21.48 8.17
CA ASP A 203 20.15 22.00 8.09
C ASP A 203 19.18 20.85 7.82
N LEU A 204 18.22 20.65 8.73
CA LEU A 204 17.13 19.68 8.59
C LEU A 204 15.86 20.42 8.18
N TRP A 205 15.41 20.14 6.96
CA TRP A 205 14.16 20.65 6.39
C TRP A 205 13.09 19.58 6.45
N VAL A 206 11.87 19.93 6.87
CA VAL A 206 10.76 18.97 7.02
C VAL A 206 9.48 19.52 6.39
N SER A 207 8.84 18.70 5.56
CA SER A 207 7.49 18.91 5.03
C SER A 207 6.49 18.33 6.03
N ALA A 208 5.82 19.20 6.78
CA ALA A 208 4.80 18.83 7.75
C ALA A 208 3.41 19.15 7.18
N ASP A 209 2.59 18.12 7.01
CA ASP A 209 1.30 18.23 6.32
C ASP A 209 0.20 17.74 7.24
N TYR A 210 -0.73 18.62 7.62
CA TYR A 210 -1.91 18.22 8.37
C TYR A 210 -2.94 17.58 7.43
N GLU A 211 -3.06 16.26 7.51
CA GLU A 211 -4.11 15.50 6.82
C GLU A 211 -5.13 14.99 7.84
N ILE A 212 -6.33 15.55 7.84
CA ILE A 212 -7.39 15.16 8.80
C ILE A 212 -7.74 13.66 8.74
N ARG A 213 -7.55 13.03 7.56
CA ARG A 213 -7.72 11.58 7.38
C ARG A 213 -6.77 10.76 8.25
N LEU A 214 -5.60 11.32 8.55
CA LEU A 214 -4.56 10.65 9.34
C LEU A 214 -4.65 11.02 10.82
N PHE A 215 -4.90 12.29 11.12
CA PHE A 215 -4.76 12.83 12.48
C PHE A 215 -6.11 13.05 13.18
N GLY A 216 -7.20 12.78 12.48
CA GLY A 216 -8.56 12.94 12.99
C GLY A 216 -8.98 14.41 13.10
N ASP A 217 -10.27 14.61 13.30
CA ASP A 217 -10.87 15.93 13.44
C ASP A 217 -10.49 16.59 14.78
N PRO A 218 -9.98 17.84 14.79
CA PRO A 218 -9.50 18.49 16.02
C PRO A 218 -10.60 18.67 17.07
N LEU A 219 -11.88 18.73 16.68
CA LEU A 219 -13.00 18.79 17.63
C LEU A 219 -13.05 17.59 18.57
N PHE A 220 -12.53 16.45 18.10
CA PHE A 220 -12.54 15.19 18.84
C PHE A 220 -11.14 14.79 19.31
N SER A 221 -10.10 15.06 18.51
CA SER A 221 -8.72 14.69 18.84
C SER A 221 -8.06 15.62 19.86
N THR A 222 -8.32 16.93 19.78
CA THR A 222 -7.72 17.95 20.68
C THR A 222 -8.76 18.67 21.56
N GLY A 223 -10.05 18.47 21.27
CA GLY A 223 -11.15 19.13 21.99
C GLY A 223 -11.35 20.60 21.61
N GLY A 224 -10.87 21.03 20.44
CA GLY A 224 -10.96 22.40 19.96
C GLY A 224 -11.08 22.51 18.44
N ASP A 225 -11.18 23.73 17.91
CA ASP A 225 -11.27 23.97 16.46
C ASP A 225 -9.92 23.91 15.74
N GLN A 226 -8.81 23.87 16.48
CA GLN A 226 -7.46 24.09 15.97
C GLN A 226 -6.78 22.77 15.59
N PRO A 227 -6.39 22.58 14.31
CA PRO A 227 -5.48 21.53 13.90
C PRO A 227 -4.12 21.67 14.60
N ILE A 228 -3.58 20.54 15.07
CA ILE A 228 -2.21 20.45 15.59
C ILE A 228 -1.52 19.32 14.83
N THR A 229 -0.33 19.61 14.30
CA THR A 229 0.55 18.61 13.66
C THR A 229 1.66 18.24 14.64
N HIS A 230 1.81 16.95 14.94
CA HIS A 230 2.74 16.46 15.96
C HIS A 230 3.94 15.78 15.29
N ILE A 231 5.07 16.46 15.16
CA ILE A 231 6.28 15.90 14.54
C ILE A 231 7.19 15.30 15.59
N GLY A 232 7.36 13.97 15.57
CA GLY A 232 8.34 13.30 16.41
C GLY A 232 9.68 13.17 15.70
N VAL A 233 10.78 13.39 16.43
CA VAL A 233 12.15 13.41 15.89
C VAL A 233 13.07 12.52 16.71
N ASP A 234 13.67 11.52 16.07
CA ASP A 234 14.67 10.65 16.68
C ASP A 234 15.92 10.58 15.79
N VAL A 235 17.08 10.89 16.38
CA VAL A 235 18.38 10.84 15.73
C VAL A 235 19.33 9.95 16.52
N ALA A 236 20.02 9.06 15.82
CA ALA A 236 21.06 8.25 16.42
C ALA A 236 22.27 8.17 15.50
N LEU A 237 23.46 8.38 16.06
CA LEU A 237 24.72 8.22 15.35
C LEU A 237 25.29 6.83 15.60
N ARG A 238 25.59 6.09 14.53
CA ARG A 238 26.13 4.73 14.60
C ARG A 238 27.39 4.59 13.75
N ALA A 239 28.37 3.84 14.24
CA ALA A 239 29.53 3.51 13.43
C ALA A 239 29.08 2.71 12.20
N ILE A 240 29.60 3.07 11.02
CA ILE A 240 29.29 2.33 9.79
C ILE A 240 29.83 0.91 9.93
N ARG A 241 28.93 -0.07 9.87
CA ARG A 241 29.30 -1.47 9.74
C ARG A 241 29.58 -1.79 8.28
N HIS A 242 30.59 -2.62 8.06
CA HIS A 242 30.91 -3.09 6.72
C HIS A 242 29.90 -4.16 6.27
N GLY A 243 29.70 -5.21 7.08
CA GLY A 243 28.81 -6.33 6.76
C GLY A 243 27.35 -6.13 7.18
N PRO A 244 26.48 -7.12 6.90
CA PRO A 244 25.07 -7.11 7.27
C PRO A 244 24.87 -7.27 8.78
N GLU A 245 23.72 -6.82 9.29
CA GLU A 245 23.34 -6.94 10.69
C GLU A 245 21.84 -7.25 10.85
N PRO A 246 21.43 -7.88 11.96
CA PRO A 246 20.03 -8.21 12.19
C PRO A 246 19.21 -6.98 12.57
N LEU A 247 17.96 -6.97 12.11
CA LEU A 247 16.95 -5.96 12.44
C LEU A 247 15.70 -6.66 12.98
N HIS A 248 15.77 -7.08 14.24
CA HIS A 248 14.74 -7.90 14.90
C HIS A 248 13.33 -7.28 14.92
N ALA A 249 13.24 -5.95 14.81
CA ALA A 249 11.96 -5.25 14.72
C ALA A 249 11.16 -5.62 13.44
N GLU A 250 11.82 -6.19 12.44
CA GLU A 250 11.22 -6.64 11.18
C GLU A 250 11.17 -8.18 11.05
N ASP A 251 11.45 -8.92 12.13
CA ASP A 251 11.28 -10.38 12.16
C ASP A 251 9.79 -10.75 12.07
N VAL A 252 9.47 -11.84 11.35
CA VAL A 252 8.08 -12.30 11.14
C VAL A 252 7.97 -13.76 11.54
N THR A 253 7.41 -14.03 12.71
CA THR A 253 7.41 -15.37 13.31
C THR A 253 5.99 -15.86 13.63
N PRO A 254 5.63 -17.11 13.32
CA PRO A 254 4.34 -17.66 13.73
C PRO A 254 4.36 -18.02 15.21
N GLU A 255 3.18 -18.08 15.81
CA GLU A 255 3.01 -18.77 17.09
C GLU A 255 3.00 -20.30 16.87
N PHE A 256 3.40 -21.05 17.90
CA PHE A 256 3.46 -22.52 17.85
C PHE A 256 2.38 -23.12 18.74
N VAL A 257 1.46 -23.89 18.17
CA VAL A 257 0.38 -24.57 18.91
C VAL A 257 0.75 -26.04 19.09
N ASP A 258 0.88 -26.48 20.35
CA ASP A 258 1.30 -27.86 20.68
C ASP A 258 2.60 -28.28 19.97
N GLY A 259 3.54 -27.33 19.87
CA GLY A 259 4.81 -27.51 19.18
C GLY A 259 4.74 -27.44 17.65
N TRP A 260 3.60 -27.14 17.04
CA TRP A 260 3.47 -26.98 15.57
C TRP A 260 3.32 -25.52 15.17
N ALA A 261 4.07 -25.08 14.15
CA ALA A 261 3.94 -23.73 13.63
C ALA A 261 2.51 -23.46 13.12
N PHE A 262 1.88 -22.40 13.62
CA PHE A 262 0.59 -21.94 13.12
C PHE A 262 0.79 -21.02 11.91
N GLY A 263 1.37 -21.54 10.83
CA GLY A 263 1.71 -20.76 9.65
C GLY A 263 2.73 -21.49 8.78
N SER A 264 3.08 -20.91 7.64
CA SER A 264 3.98 -21.54 6.66
C SER A 264 5.28 -20.77 6.43
N ALA A 265 5.46 -19.61 7.06
CA ALA A 265 6.60 -18.73 6.78
C ALA A 265 7.32 -18.30 8.06
N PHE A 266 8.59 -17.97 7.91
CA PHE A 266 9.42 -17.35 8.93
C PHE A 266 10.24 -16.26 8.24
N GLY A 267 10.35 -15.09 8.87
CA GLY A 267 11.06 -13.93 8.32
C GLY A 267 12.15 -13.46 9.27
N ILE A 268 13.34 -13.22 8.73
CA ILE A 268 14.46 -12.65 9.48
C ILE A 268 14.80 -11.29 8.88
N GLY A 269 14.61 -10.23 9.65
CA GLY A 269 14.94 -8.86 9.25
C GLY A 269 16.45 -8.68 9.19
N ILE A 270 16.99 -8.28 8.04
CA ILE A 270 18.41 -8.00 7.84
C ILE A 270 18.60 -6.62 7.22
N ARG A 271 19.62 -5.92 7.69
CA ARG A 271 20.08 -4.65 7.15
C ARG A 271 21.50 -4.79 6.61
N ALA A 272 21.75 -4.24 5.43
CA ALA A 272 23.09 -4.16 4.87
C ALA A 272 23.92 -3.05 5.53
N GLY A 273 25.22 -3.27 5.62
CA GLY A 273 26.19 -2.25 5.99
C GLY A 273 26.52 -1.31 4.81
N SER A 274 27.76 -0.82 4.77
CA SER A 274 28.26 0.02 3.68
C SER A 274 28.51 -0.71 2.36
N VAL A 275 28.53 -2.04 2.36
CA VAL A 275 28.65 -2.84 1.13
C VAL A 275 27.41 -3.71 0.91
N GLY A 276 27.14 -3.98 -0.36
CA GLY A 276 26.11 -4.95 -0.74
C GLY A 276 26.59 -6.38 -0.48
N VAL A 277 25.64 -7.27 -0.21
CA VAL A 277 25.91 -8.69 0.08
C VAL A 277 24.91 -9.63 -0.58
N GLU A 278 25.32 -10.85 -0.85
CA GLU A 278 24.50 -11.95 -1.32
C GLU A 278 24.40 -13.04 -0.24
N LEU A 279 23.21 -13.61 -0.07
CA LEU A 279 22.95 -14.70 0.87
C LEU A 279 23.55 -16.01 0.33
N ASP A 280 24.41 -16.64 1.12
CA ASP A 280 25.04 -17.92 0.80
C ASP A 280 24.29 -19.10 1.41
N GLY A 281 23.77 -18.94 2.63
CA GLY A 281 23.05 -20.00 3.33
C GLY A 281 22.46 -19.54 4.66
N VAL A 282 21.46 -20.29 5.11
CA VAL A 282 20.83 -20.13 6.43
C VAL A 282 20.86 -21.50 7.10
N GLU A 283 21.57 -21.59 8.21
CA GLU A 283 21.67 -22.77 9.04
C GLU A 283 20.95 -22.53 10.37
N VAL A 284 20.46 -23.60 10.99
CA VAL A 284 19.77 -23.56 12.28
C VAL A 284 20.50 -24.51 13.22
N ASP A 285 20.85 -24.04 14.41
CA ASP A 285 21.62 -24.84 15.37
C ASP A 285 20.72 -25.39 16.48
N GLY A 286 20.98 -26.61 16.95
CA GLY A 286 20.40 -27.15 18.19
C GLY A 286 18.88 -27.42 18.23
N VAL A 287 18.09 -26.85 17.30
CA VAL A 287 16.63 -26.99 17.20
C VAL A 287 16.23 -27.73 15.92
N SER A 288 17.06 -27.69 14.87
CA SER A 288 16.80 -28.41 13.62
C SER A 288 17.15 -29.90 13.74
N GLY A 289 16.13 -30.74 13.80
CA GLY A 289 16.20 -32.16 13.50
C GLY A 289 15.53 -32.47 12.14
N PRO A 290 15.33 -33.75 11.77
CA PRO A 290 14.47 -34.09 10.63
C PRO A 290 13.04 -33.53 10.76
N ASP A 291 12.65 -33.13 11.97
CA ASP A 291 11.30 -32.75 12.35
C ASP A 291 10.90 -31.31 12.09
N ILE A 292 11.84 -30.36 11.97
CA ILE A 292 11.55 -28.98 11.55
C ILE A 292 12.70 -28.44 10.69
N GLN A 293 12.34 -27.86 9.55
CA GLN A 293 13.26 -27.31 8.56
C GLN A 293 12.79 -25.92 8.13
N PHE A 294 13.75 -25.03 7.96
CA PHE A 294 13.55 -23.68 7.42
C PHE A 294 14.24 -23.62 6.06
N ILE A 295 13.45 -23.45 5.00
CA ILE A 295 13.93 -23.52 3.62
C ILE A 295 13.83 -22.12 3.03
N ILE A 296 14.93 -21.58 2.52
CA ILE A 296 14.94 -20.28 1.85
C ILE A 296 13.91 -20.29 0.73
N ALA A 297 12.90 -19.44 0.83
CA ALA A 297 11.77 -19.36 -0.08
C ALA A 297 12.00 -18.31 -1.17
N TYR A 298 13.20 -18.34 -1.74
CA TYR A 298 13.60 -17.47 -2.84
C TYR A 298 13.57 -18.27 -4.15
N LYS A 299 12.72 -17.85 -5.09
CA LYS A 299 12.45 -18.61 -6.32
C LYS A 299 13.20 -17.99 -7.49
N SER A 300 14.45 -18.39 -7.69
CA SER A 300 15.15 -18.19 -8.96
C SER A 300 16.17 -19.30 -9.15
N LEU A 301 16.20 -19.91 -10.34
CA LEU A 301 17.10 -21.03 -10.65
C LEU A 301 18.58 -20.62 -10.63
N ASP A 302 18.89 -19.31 -10.79
CA ASP A 302 20.26 -18.80 -10.93
C ASP A 302 20.55 -17.50 -10.13
N ARG A 303 19.63 -17.03 -9.26
CA ARG A 303 19.82 -15.79 -8.46
C ARG A 303 19.80 -16.06 -6.96
N LYS A 304 20.77 -15.51 -6.24
CA LYS A 304 20.78 -15.44 -4.78
C LYS A 304 19.95 -14.26 -4.30
N TRP A 305 19.40 -14.38 -3.09
CA TRP A 305 18.83 -13.24 -2.39
C TRP A 305 19.97 -12.27 -2.06
N SER A 306 19.78 -10.97 -2.28
CA SER A 306 20.82 -9.97 -2.13
C SER A 306 20.33 -8.73 -1.38
N LEU A 307 21.27 -7.95 -0.87
CA LEU A 307 21.03 -6.66 -0.23
C LEU A 307 21.96 -5.63 -0.85
N ALA A 308 21.40 -4.54 -1.36
CA ALA A 308 22.18 -3.37 -1.72
C ALA A 308 22.71 -2.65 -0.45
N PRO A 309 23.77 -1.84 -0.56
CA PRO A 309 24.26 -1.03 0.56
C PRO A 309 23.13 -0.27 1.27
N LEU A 310 23.14 -0.27 2.60
CA LEU A 310 22.16 0.39 3.46
C LEU A 310 20.69 -0.08 3.28
N GLN A 311 20.44 -1.11 2.48
CA GLN A 311 19.10 -1.62 2.27
C GLN A 311 18.63 -2.46 3.47
N THR A 312 17.32 -2.43 3.74
CA THR A 312 16.65 -3.36 4.66
C THR A 312 15.76 -4.30 3.86
N ARG A 313 15.85 -5.60 4.11
CA ARG A 313 14.96 -6.64 3.56
C ARG A 313 14.75 -7.75 4.59
N ILE A 314 13.72 -8.56 4.40
CA ILE A 314 13.43 -9.71 5.25
C ILE A 314 13.79 -10.98 4.46
N ILE A 315 14.62 -11.86 5.03
CA ILE A 315 14.93 -13.15 4.43
C ILE A 315 13.67 -14.04 4.51
N PRO A 316 13.12 -14.51 3.38
CA PRO A 316 11.94 -15.35 3.39
C PRO A 316 12.32 -16.82 3.61
N LEU A 317 11.83 -17.42 4.68
CA LEU A 317 11.98 -18.85 4.97
C LEU A 317 10.60 -19.52 4.96
N ARG A 318 10.50 -20.68 4.32
CA ARG A 318 9.34 -21.57 4.37
C ARG A 318 9.55 -22.60 5.46
N ILE A 319 8.54 -22.80 6.29
CA ILE A 319 8.55 -23.80 7.36
C ILE A 319 8.11 -25.14 6.80
N SER A 320 8.92 -26.17 7.01
CA SER A 320 8.58 -27.57 6.74
C SER A 320 8.75 -28.37 8.02
N GLN A 321 7.66 -28.93 8.53
CA GLN A 321 7.64 -29.62 9.82
C GLN A 321 7.10 -31.04 9.68
N SER A 322 7.78 -32.03 10.28
CA SER A 322 7.30 -33.41 10.44
C SER A 322 7.09 -33.86 11.88
N GLY A 323 7.54 -33.09 12.87
CA GLY A 323 7.28 -33.35 14.29
C GLY A 323 7.21 -32.08 15.13
N PRO A 324 6.58 -32.11 16.32
CA PRO A 324 6.42 -30.94 17.18
C PRO A 324 7.77 -30.50 17.78
N ILE A 325 7.95 -29.19 17.95
CA ILE A 325 9.06 -28.64 18.74
C ILE A 325 8.73 -28.70 20.24
N PRO A 326 9.69 -29.05 21.12
CA PRO A 326 9.46 -29.07 22.56
C PRO A 326 9.13 -27.68 23.14
N ALA A 327 8.23 -27.62 24.12
CA ALA A 327 7.86 -26.35 24.78
C ALA A 327 9.01 -25.66 25.54
N ALA A 328 10.11 -26.39 25.82
CA ALA A 328 11.32 -25.82 26.43
C ALA A 328 12.20 -25.03 25.44
N VAL A 329 11.92 -25.13 24.13
CA VAL A 329 12.59 -24.33 23.11
C VAL A 329 11.88 -22.98 23.04
N GLU A 330 12.49 -21.94 23.59
CA GLU A 330 11.89 -20.58 23.64
C GLU A 330 12.35 -19.68 22.48
N SER A 331 13.39 -20.10 21.76
CA SER A 331 13.97 -19.37 20.63
C SER A 331 14.60 -20.32 19.61
N ILE A 332 14.80 -19.83 18.39
CA ILE A 332 15.42 -20.57 17.29
C ILE A 332 16.70 -19.83 16.87
N PRO A 333 17.89 -20.44 17.09
CA PRO A 333 19.14 -19.83 16.69
C PRO A 333 19.43 -20.14 15.20
N PHE A 334 19.68 -19.09 14.43
CA PHE A 334 20.10 -19.16 13.04
C PHE A 334 21.54 -18.66 12.90
N SER A 335 22.32 -19.34 12.06
CA SER A 335 23.60 -18.85 11.56
C SER A 335 23.46 -18.53 10.07
N ILE A 336 23.62 -17.26 9.70
CA ILE A 336 23.34 -16.77 8.35
C ILE A 336 24.64 -16.36 7.69
N SER A 337 24.96 -17.00 6.56
CA SER A 337 26.17 -16.71 5.80
C SER A 337 25.90 -15.80 4.62
N PHE A 338 26.73 -14.78 4.47
CA PHE A 338 26.70 -13.84 3.36
C PHE A 338 28.10 -13.68 2.76
N SER A 339 28.17 -13.21 1.52
CA SER A 339 29.41 -12.67 0.97
C SER A 339 29.17 -11.49 0.05
N THR A 340 30.20 -10.68 -0.15
CA THR A 340 30.16 -9.62 -1.15
C THR A 340 30.00 -10.21 -2.56
N PRO A 341 29.38 -9.48 -3.52
CA PRO A 341 29.17 -9.99 -4.88
C PRO A 341 30.46 -10.47 -5.58
N ASP A 342 31.59 -9.83 -5.30
CA ASP A 342 32.94 -10.20 -5.79
C ASP A 342 33.58 -11.39 -5.04
N ARG A 343 32.90 -11.90 -4.00
CA ARG A 343 33.37 -12.95 -3.08
C ARG A 343 34.66 -12.61 -2.32
N ALA A 344 35.04 -11.33 -2.26
CA ALA A 344 36.23 -10.90 -1.53
C ALA A 344 36.08 -11.01 -0.01
N HIS A 345 34.85 -10.86 0.50
CA HIS A 345 34.56 -10.94 1.93
C HIS A 345 33.36 -11.83 2.20
N ALA A 346 33.41 -12.57 3.31
CA ALA A 346 32.31 -13.37 3.83
C ALA A 346 31.94 -12.90 5.24
N TYR A 347 30.66 -13.00 5.59
CA TYR A 347 30.10 -12.62 6.87
C TYR A 347 29.24 -13.76 7.41
N ILE A 348 29.26 -13.93 8.73
CA ILE A 348 28.34 -14.79 9.45
C ILE A 348 27.58 -13.91 10.43
N VAL A 349 26.26 -14.00 10.40
CA VAL A 349 25.36 -13.29 11.30
C VAL A 349 24.58 -14.34 12.08
N ASP A 350 24.89 -14.45 13.36
CA ASP A 350 24.17 -15.32 14.28
C ASP A 350 23.02 -14.54 14.92
N VAL A 351 21.81 -15.11 14.86
CA VAL A 351 20.59 -14.53 15.44
C VAL A 351 19.86 -15.57 16.24
N ASP A 352 19.27 -15.18 17.37
CA ASP A 352 18.42 -16.06 18.17
C ASP A 352 17.02 -15.46 18.24
N ILE A 353 16.07 -16.08 17.55
CA ILE A 353 14.75 -15.48 17.31
C ILE A 353 13.74 -16.10 18.27
N PRO A 354 13.11 -15.30 19.15
CA PRO A 354 12.16 -15.82 20.13
C PRO A 354 10.91 -16.37 19.43
N ILE A 355 10.40 -17.48 19.93
CA ILE A 355 9.16 -18.09 19.49
C ILE A 355 8.17 -18.17 20.64
N LYS A 356 6.89 -18.18 20.31
CA LYS A 356 5.81 -18.16 21.29
C LYS A 356 4.96 -19.41 21.20
N HIS A 357 4.99 -20.19 22.28
CA HIS A 357 4.15 -21.38 22.43
C HIS A 357 2.75 -21.03 22.89
N ARG A 358 1.78 -21.75 22.34
CA ARG A 358 0.36 -21.68 22.65
C ARG A 358 -0.15 -23.08 22.97
N ARG A 359 -1.02 -23.14 23.98
CA ARG A 359 -1.77 -24.37 24.27
C ARG A 359 -2.77 -24.65 23.13
N PRO A 360 -3.19 -25.91 22.93
CA PRO A 360 -4.17 -26.23 21.91
C PRO A 360 -5.49 -25.47 22.12
N TRP A 361 -5.92 -24.70 21.12
CA TRP A 361 -7.05 -23.77 21.23
C TRP A 361 -8.41 -24.46 21.48
N TRP A 362 -8.52 -25.75 21.18
CA TRP A 362 -9.72 -26.56 21.40
C TRP A 362 -9.87 -27.04 22.85
N THR A 363 -8.88 -26.76 23.71
CA THR A 363 -8.92 -27.16 25.13
C THR A 363 -9.59 -26.13 26.04
N HIS A 364 -9.91 -24.94 25.51
CA HIS A 364 -10.52 -23.85 26.26
C HIS A 364 -11.46 -23.01 25.39
N LYS A 365 -12.35 -22.26 26.07
CA LYS A 365 -13.31 -21.34 25.44
C LYS A 365 -12.92 -19.87 25.53
N GLU A 366 -11.73 -19.59 26.06
CA GLU A 366 -11.23 -18.21 26.16
C GLU A 366 -11.09 -17.56 24.78
N HIS A 367 -11.27 -16.24 24.73
CA HIS A 367 -11.08 -15.44 23.53
C HIS A 367 -9.58 -15.16 23.37
N GLU A 368 -8.88 -16.12 22.77
CA GLU A 368 -7.45 -16.07 22.51
C GLU A 368 -7.21 -16.12 21.01
N THR A 369 -6.41 -15.17 20.54
CA THR A 369 -5.98 -15.07 19.15
C THR A 369 -4.67 -15.82 18.92
N LEU A 370 -4.49 -16.33 17.71
CA LEU A 370 -3.26 -16.96 17.23
C LEU A 370 -2.66 -16.10 16.12
N LEU A 371 -1.36 -15.80 16.21
CA LEU A 371 -0.65 -15.10 15.13
C LEU A 371 -0.10 -16.13 14.14
N SER A 372 -0.46 -15.94 12.86
CA SER A 372 -0.05 -16.78 11.75
C SER A 372 0.81 -16.02 10.76
N THR A 373 1.65 -16.75 10.02
CA THR A 373 2.56 -16.19 9.03
C THR A 373 2.48 -16.94 7.70
N TYR A 374 2.77 -16.23 6.61
CA TYR A 374 2.73 -16.76 5.25
C TYR A 374 3.63 -15.95 4.32
N LEU A 375 3.83 -16.42 3.09
CA LEU A 375 4.58 -15.67 2.07
C LEU A 375 3.60 -15.03 1.09
N LEU A 376 3.69 -13.71 0.95
CA LEU A 376 2.98 -12.94 -0.06
C LEU A 376 4.02 -12.33 -1.01
N SER A 377 4.01 -12.72 -2.27
CA SER A 377 4.94 -12.20 -3.29
C SER A 377 6.41 -12.24 -2.86
N GLY A 378 6.81 -13.31 -2.16
CA GLY A 378 8.17 -13.52 -1.68
C GLY A 378 8.51 -12.84 -0.35
N LEU A 379 7.63 -12.00 0.20
CA LEU A 379 7.81 -11.37 1.52
C LEU A 379 7.04 -12.14 2.61
N PRO A 380 7.65 -12.42 3.78
CA PRO A 380 6.92 -12.92 4.94
C PRO A 380 5.91 -11.89 5.46
N GLN A 381 4.66 -12.30 5.58
CA GLN A 381 3.56 -11.51 6.12
C GLN A 381 2.93 -12.23 7.32
N ALA A 382 2.18 -11.49 8.14
CA ALA A 382 1.46 -12.02 9.27
C ALA A 382 -0.02 -11.61 9.27
N PHE A 383 -0.84 -12.42 9.93
CA PHE A 383 -2.23 -12.12 10.25
C PHE A 383 -2.62 -12.73 11.59
N VAL A 384 -3.71 -12.26 12.18
CA VAL A 384 -4.24 -12.81 13.43
C VAL A 384 -5.48 -13.66 13.15
N ALA A 385 -5.60 -14.82 13.79
CA ALA A 385 -6.75 -15.72 13.67
C ALA A 385 -7.45 -15.92 15.01
N LEU A 386 -8.78 -15.97 14.98
CA LEU A 386 -9.61 -16.56 16.02
C LEU A 386 -10.02 -17.97 15.60
N PRO A 387 -9.57 -19.00 16.34
CA PRO A 387 -9.88 -20.37 16.00
C PRO A 387 -11.31 -20.75 16.42
N PRO A 388 -11.92 -21.71 15.71
CA PRO A 388 -13.21 -22.28 16.09
C PRO A 388 -13.15 -22.98 17.46
N LEU A 389 -14.30 -23.16 18.09
CA LEU A 389 -14.43 -23.88 19.37
C LEU A 389 -14.41 -25.40 19.16
N SER A 390 -14.95 -25.87 18.04
CA SER A 390 -15.16 -27.28 17.73
C SER A 390 -14.77 -27.62 16.28
N PRO A 391 -14.33 -28.85 15.99
CA PRO A 391 -14.07 -29.28 14.62
C PRO A 391 -15.35 -29.27 13.78
N ASN A 392 -15.19 -29.28 12.46
CA ASN A 392 -16.32 -29.47 11.55
C ASN A 392 -16.99 -30.84 11.84
N PRO A 393 -18.34 -30.91 11.88
CA PRO A 393 -19.04 -32.18 12.00
C PRO A 393 -18.64 -33.17 10.90
N ALA A 394 -18.46 -34.45 11.25
CA ALA A 394 -18.08 -35.47 10.28
C ALA A 394 -19.08 -35.58 9.11
N GLY A 395 -18.59 -35.54 7.88
CA GLY A 395 -19.42 -35.59 6.67
C GLY A 395 -20.18 -34.29 6.34
N SER A 396 -19.97 -33.22 7.10
CA SER A 396 -20.52 -31.89 6.78
C SER A 396 -19.58 -31.09 5.87
N VAL A 397 -20.13 -30.07 5.20
CA VAL A 397 -19.31 -29.13 4.44
C VAL A 397 -18.58 -28.21 5.42
N ALA A 398 -17.30 -27.96 5.14
CA ALA A 398 -16.47 -27.07 5.92
C ALA A 398 -17.09 -25.66 6.04
N ALA A 399 -17.01 -25.09 7.23
CA ALA A 399 -17.68 -23.84 7.56
C ALA A 399 -16.99 -22.62 6.90
N PRO A 400 -17.73 -21.56 6.52
CA PRO A 400 -17.16 -20.34 5.96
C PRO A 400 -16.13 -19.65 6.87
N VAL A 401 -15.20 -18.90 6.28
CA VAL A 401 -14.23 -18.05 7.00
C VAL A 401 -14.76 -16.64 7.12
N ILE A 402 -14.57 -15.98 8.27
CA ILE A 402 -14.74 -14.54 8.41
C ILE A 402 -13.39 -13.87 8.11
N LEU A 403 -13.33 -12.99 7.12
CA LEU A 403 -12.20 -12.11 6.84
C LEU A 403 -12.49 -10.72 7.40
N GLY A 404 -11.74 -10.30 8.41
CA GLY A 404 -11.83 -9.00 9.04
C GLY A 404 -10.77 -8.03 8.51
N LEU A 405 -11.23 -6.87 8.05
CA LEU A 405 -10.41 -5.75 7.59
C LEU A 405 -10.44 -4.63 8.64
N HIS A 406 -9.26 -4.21 9.10
CA HIS A 406 -9.14 -3.20 10.17
C HIS A 406 -9.31 -1.76 9.66
N GLY A 407 -9.63 -0.86 10.59
CA GLY A 407 -9.63 0.59 10.36
C GLY A 407 -8.23 1.17 10.23
N ALA A 408 -8.12 2.43 9.81
CA ALA A 408 -6.82 3.09 9.66
C ALA A 408 -6.07 3.21 11.01
N GLY A 409 -4.76 2.97 11.01
CA GLY A 409 -3.91 3.03 12.19
C GLY A 409 -4.02 1.83 13.13
N VAL A 410 -4.76 0.77 12.76
CA VAL A 410 -4.97 -0.41 13.61
C VAL A 410 -3.96 -1.50 13.28
N SER A 411 -3.11 -1.84 14.26
CA SER A 411 -2.12 -2.92 14.14
C SER A 411 -2.68 -4.28 14.57
N LEU A 412 -2.05 -5.36 14.12
CA LEU A 412 -2.34 -6.72 14.57
C LEU A 412 -2.15 -6.90 16.09
N GLU A 413 -1.33 -6.06 16.70
CA GLU A 413 -1.09 -6.04 18.16
C GLU A 413 -2.29 -5.53 18.97
N PHE A 414 -3.24 -4.83 18.34
CA PHE A 414 -4.35 -4.20 19.04
C PHE A 414 -5.49 -5.21 19.28
N PRO A 415 -5.71 -5.64 20.54
CA PRO A 415 -6.62 -6.75 20.84
C PRO A 415 -8.10 -6.39 20.62
N PHE A 416 -8.46 -5.10 20.63
CA PHE A 416 -9.84 -4.67 20.50
C PHE A 416 -10.46 -5.08 19.15
N TRP A 417 -9.66 -5.15 18.08
CA TRP A 417 -10.16 -5.47 16.76
C TRP A 417 -10.60 -6.93 16.66
N PRO A 418 -9.74 -7.94 16.95
CA PRO A 418 -10.20 -9.32 17.07
C PRO A 418 -11.27 -9.52 18.15
N ALA A 419 -11.18 -8.83 19.29
CA ALA A 419 -12.17 -8.91 20.36
C ALA A 419 -13.57 -8.43 19.95
N SER A 420 -13.70 -7.70 18.84
CA SER A 420 -14.99 -7.27 18.30
C SER A 420 -15.82 -8.43 17.71
N VAL A 421 -15.21 -9.59 17.47
CA VAL A 421 -15.88 -10.79 16.94
C VAL A 421 -15.78 -11.94 17.94
N ASP A 422 -16.91 -12.56 18.27
CA ASP A 422 -16.90 -13.75 19.13
C ASP A 422 -16.34 -14.98 18.40
N ARG A 423 -15.63 -15.84 19.14
CA ARG A 423 -15.27 -17.19 18.66
C ARG A 423 -16.54 -17.94 18.24
N LYS A 424 -16.48 -18.59 17.08
CA LYS A 424 -17.60 -19.35 16.51
C LYS A 424 -17.40 -20.85 16.72
N GLU A 425 -18.49 -21.59 16.63
CA GLU A 425 -18.46 -23.03 16.89
C GLU A 425 -17.56 -23.77 15.88
N HIS A 426 -17.71 -23.47 14.58
CA HIS A 426 -16.99 -24.16 13.50
C HIS A 426 -16.23 -23.22 12.55
N ASN A 427 -16.40 -21.91 12.68
CA ASN A 427 -15.85 -20.93 11.75
C ASN A 427 -14.55 -20.32 12.29
N TRP A 428 -13.59 -20.13 11.39
CA TRP A 428 -12.45 -19.26 11.63
C TRP A 428 -12.83 -17.80 11.40
N ALA A 429 -12.24 -16.90 12.18
CA ALA A 429 -12.10 -15.51 11.80
C ALA A 429 -10.62 -15.17 11.62
N VAL A 430 -10.27 -14.47 10.56
CA VAL A 430 -8.91 -14.00 10.28
C VAL A 430 -8.91 -12.50 10.09
N PHE A 431 -7.89 -11.84 10.60
CA PHE A 431 -7.72 -10.39 10.59
C PHE A 431 -6.41 -10.11 9.85
N ALA A 432 -6.55 -9.69 8.59
CA ALA A 432 -5.43 -9.37 7.71
C ALA A 432 -4.71 -8.10 8.20
N SER A 433 -3.43 -7.95 7.84
CA SER A 433 -2.63 -6.76 8.19
C SER A 433 -2.78 -5.64 7.17
N GLY A 434 -3.24 -5.94 5.95
CA GLY A 434 -3.27 -4.99 4.84
C GLY A 434 -1.88 -4.54 4.40
N GLY A 435 -0.81 -5.22 4.84
CA GLY A 435 0.59 -4.81 4.72
C GLY A 435 1.05 -3.92 5.87
N THR A 436 0.34 -2.84 6.18
CA THR A 436 0.63 -1.95 7.31
C THR A 436 -0.66 -1.51 8.00
N GLU A 437 -0.55 -0.85 9.15
CA GLU A 437 -1.68 -0.25 9.87
C GLU A 437 -2.55 0.69 9.01
N TRP A 438 -2.01 1.18 7.90
CA TRP A 438 -2.70 2.04 6.94
C TRP A 438 -2.94 1.37 5.59
N GLY A 439 -2.03 0.48 5.19
CA GLY A 439 -2.04 -0.23 3.91
C GLY A 439 -2.20 0.70 2.70
N SER A 440 -2.62 0.11 1.60
CA SER A 440 -3.07 0.78 0.39
C SER A 440 -4.60 0.94 0.39
N ASP A 441 -5.18 1.36 1.51
CA ASP A 441 -6.64 1.42 1.75
C ASP A 441 -7.38 0.14 1.32
N TRP A 442 -6.81 -1.05 1.53
CA TRP A 442 -7.36 -2.34 1.09
C TRP A 442 -7.46 -2.56 -0.43
N HIS A 443 -6.85 -1.69 -1.25
CA HIS A 443 -6.71 -1.85 -2.71
C HIS A 443 -5.39 -2.55 -3.07
N GLY A 444 -5.23 -2.99 -4.32
CA GLY A 444 -3.98 -3.50 -4.88
C GLY A 444 -3.25 -4.52 -3.97
N VAL A 445 -2.09 -4.14 -3.45
CA VAL A 445 -1.26 -5.00 -2.56
C VAL A 445 -1.99 -5.39 -1.27
N SER A 446 -2.79 -4.51 -0.68
CA SER A 446 -3.57 -4.82 0.53
C SER A 446 -4.75 -5.75 0.25
N ALA A 447 -5.35 -5.66 -0.95
CA ALA A 447 -6.34 -6.65 -1.39
C ALA A 447 -5.70 -8.04 -1.58
N SER A 448 -4.47 -8.06 -2.11
CA SER A 448 -3.69 -9.29 -2.27
C SER A 448 -3.34 -9.91 -0.91
N ASP A 449 -2.99 -9.11 0.10
CA ASP A 449 -2.78 -9.56 1.48
C ASP A 449 -4.05 -10.15 2.11
N ALA A 450 -5.20 -9.47 1.93
CA ALA A 450 -6.48 -9.93 2.47
C ALA A 450 -6.88 -11.31 1.92
N TRP A 451 -6.77 -11.51 0.60
CA TRP A 451 -7.03 -12.82 -0.02
C TRP A 451 -5.93 -13.85 0.29
N GLY A 452 -4.66 -13.41 0.34
CA GLY A 452 -3.51 -14.23 0.71
C GLY A 452 -3.64 -14.83 2.11
N THR A 453 -4.14 -14.05 3.07
CA THR A 453 -4.45 -14.49 4.43
C THR A 453 -5.43 -15.65 4.45
N VAL A 454 -6.57 -15.52 3.75
CA VAL A 454 -7.60 -16.58 3.70
C VAL A 454 -7.07 -17.81 2.97
N ALA A 455 -6.39 -17.62 1.84
CA ALA A 455 -5.79 -18.71 1.06
C ALA A 455 -4.73 -19.46 1.88
N SER A 456 -3.88 -18.74 2.61
CA SER A 456 -2.86 -19.32 3.48
C SER A 456 -3.49 -20.16 4.60
N LEU A 457 -4.49 -19.62 5.32
CA LEU A 457 -5.19 -20.36 6.37
C LEU A 457 -5.74 -21.69 5.84
N ARG A 458 -6.43 -21.66 4.69
CA ARG A 458 -6.96 -22.87 4.05
C ARG A 458 -5.85 -23.85 3.72
N ALA A 459 -4.77 -23.38 3.10
CA ALA A 459 -3.64 -24.19 2.71
C ALA A 459 -2.99 -24.87 3.93
N PHE A 460 -2.50 -24.12 4.91
CA PHE A 460 -1.72 -24.72 5.99
C PHE A 460 -2.56 -25.59 6.92
N ILE A 461 -3.81 -25.22 7.23
CA ILE A 461 -4.68 -26.07 8.08
C ILE A 461 -4.97 -27.41 7.37
N SER A 462 -5.19 -27.39 6.06
CA SER A 462 -5.46 -28.63 5.30
C SER A 462 -4.24 -29.55 5.20
N THR A 463 -3.03 -29.00 5.16
CA THR A 463 -1.79 -29.77 4.99
C THR A 463 -1.04 -30.05 6.30
N CYS A 464 -1.41 -29.43 7.42
CA CYS A 464 -0.67 -29.53 8.67
C CYS A 464 -0.69 -30.97 9.22
N LYS A 465 0.49 -31.49 9.57
CA LYS A 465 0.65 -32.85 10.13
C LYS A 465 0.24 -32.97 11.61
N ALA A 466 -0.12 -31.86 12.26
CA ALA A 466 -0.64 -31.81 13.62
C ALA A 466 -2.05 -32.42 13.80
N GLY A 467 -2.71 -32.84 12.72
CA GLY A 467 -4.07 -33.39 12.78
C GLY A 467 -5.18 -32.33 12.75
N TRP A 468 -4.90 -31.11 12.29
CA TRP A 468 -5.86 -30.00 12.27
C TRP A 468 -6.88 -30.06 11.11
N GLN A 469 -6.86 -31.11 10.29
CA GLN A 469 -7.73 -31.25 9.11
C GLN A 469 -9.23 -31.21 9.47
N ALA A 470 -9.59 -31.63 10.68
CA ALA A 470 -10.98 -31.53 11.14
C ALA A 470 -11.47 -30.08 11.28
N PHE A 471 -10.55 -29.11 11.36
CA PHE A 471 -10.83 -27.67 11.42
C PHE A 471 -10.64 -26.97 10.07
N THR A 472 -10.46 -27.69 8.95
CA THR A 472 -10.26 -27.06 7.64
C THR A 472 -11.38 -26.06 7.32
N PRO A 473 -11.05 -24.80 7.00
CA PRO A 473 -12.06 -23.82 6.61
C PRO A 473 -12.63 -24.11 5.22
N GLY A 474 -13.89 -23.76 4.99
CA GLY A 474 -14.56 -23.89 3.69
C GLY A 474 -14.19 -22.78 2.71
N ASP A 475 -14.64 -22.94 1.46
CA ASP A 475 -14.32 -22.03 0.35
C ASP A 475 -15.06 -20.69 0.39
N ALA A 476 -16.18 -20.62 1.10
CA ALA A 476 -16.92 -19.37 1.27
C ALA A 476 -16.23 -18.43 2.26
N THR A 477 -16.23 -17.14 1.93
CA THR A 477 -15.69 -16.07 2.79
C THR A 477 -16.78 -15.06 3.10
N VAL A 478 -16.90 -14.66 4.37
CA VAL A 478 -17.71 -13.53 4.82
C VAL A 478 -16.76 -12.39 5.15
N VAL A 479 -16.92 -11.22 4.52
CA VAL A 479 -16.02 -10.08 4.73
C VAL A 479 -16.64 -9.07 5.69
N ILE A 480 -15.90 -8.67 6.71
CA ILE A 480 -16.32 -7.64 7.66
C ILE A 480 -15.24 -6.58 7.78
N GLY A 481 -15.63 -5.36 8.13
CA GLY A 481 -14.64 -4.31 8.39
C GLY A 481 -15.27 -3.03 8.88
N HIS A 482 -14.44 -2.18 9.48
CA HIS A 482 -14.84 -0.91 10.07
C HIS A 482 -13.98 0.24 9.53
N SER A 483 -14.58 1.42 9.28
CA SER A 483 -13.87 2.62 8.80
C SER A 483 -13.14 2.35 7.48
N ASN A 484 -11.81 2.47 7.42
CA ASN A 484 -11.01 2.04 6.28
C ASN A 484 -11.26 0.55 5.93
N GLY A 485 -11.38 -0.33 6.91
CA GLY A 485 -11.77 -1.72 6.67
C GLY A 485 -13.22 -1.87 6.19
N GLY A 486 -14.10 -0.95 6.55
CA GLY A 486 -15.48 -0.89 6.07
C GLY A 486 -15.54 -0.55 4.60
N GLN A 487 -14.73 0.42 4.15
CA GLN A 487 -14.55 0.73 2.73
C GLN A 487 -13.92 -0.46 1.98
N GLY A 488 -12.90 -1.10 2.59
CA GLY A 488 -12.26 -2.29 2.03
C GLY A 488 -13.24 -3.46 1.89
N THR A 489 -14.23 -3.53 2.78
CA THR A 489 -15.30 -4.50 2.70
C THR A 489 -16.18 -4.24 1.47
N TRP A 490 -16.54 -2.99 1.19
CA TRP A 490 -17.21 -2.63 -0.07
C TRP A 490 -16.34 -2.92 -1.29
N TYR A 491 -15.04 -2.62 -1.22
CA TYR A 491 -14.09 -2.89 -2.29
C TYR A 491 -14.03 -4.39 -2.64
N LEU A 492 -13.70 -5.25 -1.67
CA LEU A 492 -13.61 -6.70 -1.92
C LEU A 492 -14.96 -7.30 -2.35
N THR A 493 -16.06 -6.84 -1.75
CA THR A 493 -17.42 -7.31 -2.09
C THR A 493 -17.79 -6.99 -3.54
N SER A 494 -17.42 -5.80 -4.04
CA SER A 494 -17.78 -5.36 -5.39
C SER A 494 -16.77 -5.78 -6.47
N ARG A 495 -15.52 -6.06 -6.11
CA ARG A 495 -14.49 -6.53 -7.07
C ARG A 495 -14.42 -8.05 -7.17
N PHE A 496 -14.78 -8.78 -6.11
CA PHE A 496 -14.73 -10.25 -6.07
C PHE A 496 -16.06 -10.87 -5.56
N PRO A 497 -17.22 -10.52 -6.15
CA PRO A 497 -18.51 -10.93 -5.61
C PRO A 497 -18.70 -12.45 -5.53
N ASP A 498 -18.09 -13.24 -6.43
CA ASP A 498 -18.16 -14.71 -6.37
C ASP A 498 -17.32 -15.33 -5.24
N LEU A 499 -16.29 -14.62 -4.74
CA LEU A 499 -15.50 -15.06 -3.58
C LEU A 499 -16.15 -14.64 -2.25
N VAL A 500 -17.07 -13.67 -2.28
CA VAL A 500 -17.72 -13.09 -1.10
C VAL A 500 -19.13 -13.67 -0.96
N SER A 501 -19.32 -14.51 0.05
CA SER A 501 -20.62 -15.11 0.38
C SER A 501 -21.57 -14.08 0.99
N ALA A 502 -21.08 -13.27 1.93
CA ALA A 502 -21.81 -12.17 2.57
C ALA A 502 -20.82 -11.11 3.05
N SER A 503 -21.29 -9.91 3.35
CA SER A 503 -20.43 -8.89 3.97
C SER A 503 -21.10 -7.93 4.94
N VAL A 504 -20.31 -7.36 5.84
CA VAL A 504 -20.73 -6.37 6.85
C VAL A 504 -19.80 -5.14 6.83
N PRO A 505 -19.96 -4.24 5.83
CA PRO A 505 -19.23 -2.98 5.81
C PRO A 505 -19.77 -2.04 6.89
N THR A 506 -18.90 -1.56 7.78
CA THR A 506 -19.30 -0.71 8.91
C THR A 506 -18.59 0.65 8.90
N SER A 507 -19.33 1.73 9.15
CA SER A 507 -18.79 3.12 9.17
C SER A 507 -17.89 3.43 7.98
N ALA A 508 -18.27 2.94 6.80
CA ALA A 508 -17.45 2.97 5.60
C ALA A 508 -17.58 4.30 4.87
N TRP A 509 -16.45 4.88 4.48
CA TRP A 509 -16.44 5.93 3.47
C TRP A 509 -16.61 5.34 2.06
N LEU A 510 -17.09 6.15 1.11
CA LEU A 510 -17.48 5.68 -0.22
C LEU A 510 -16.36 5.82 -1.25
N THR A 511 -15.74 7.00 -1.31
CA THR A 511 -14.58 7.31 -2.16
C THR A 511 -13.68 8.32 -1.42
N PRO A 512 -12.35 8.34 -1.65
CA PRO A 512 -11.48 9.31 -0.98
C PRO A 512 -11.87 10.79 -1.22
N PRO A 513 -12.24 11.23 -2.45
CA PRO A 513 -12.67 12.61 -2.68
C PRO A 513 -14.02 12.97 -2.04
N HIS A 514 -14.91 12.01 -1.81
CA HIS A 514 -16.13 12.26 -1.03
C HIS A 514 -15.82 12.36 0.47
N TYR A 515 -14.82 11.60 0.94
CA TYR A 515 -14.43 11.59 2.35
C TYR A 515 -13.85 12.94 2.77
N VAL A 516 -12.85 13.44 2.02
CA VAL A 516 -12.37 14.82 2.17
C VAL A 516 -12.35 15.49 0.79
N PRO A 517 -13.25 16.45 0.53
CA PRO A 517 -13.35 17.12 -0.76
C PRO A 517 -12.06 17.81 -1.19
N LEU A 518 -11.68 17.62 -2.46
CA LEU A 518 -10.50 18.27 -3.05
C LEU A 518 -10.76 19.72 -3.49
N THR A 519 -11.80 20.38 -2.97
CA THR A 519 -12.22 21.71 -3.43
C THR A 519 -11.29 22.84 -2.98
N PHE A 520 -10.47 22.61 -1.95
CA PHE A 520 -9.46 23.54 -1.42
C PHE A 520 -8.04 23.12 -1.83
N SER A 521 -7.91 22.25 -2.84
CA SER A 521 -6.60 21.84 -3.36
C SER A 521 -5.98 22.98 -4.15
N ARG A 522 -4.67 23.12 -4.06
CA ARG A 522 -3.94 24.14 -4.82
C ARG A 522 -4.06 23.92 -6.33
N SER A 523 -4.07 22.67 -6.74
CA SER A 523 -4.18 22.25 -8.13
C SER A 523 -5.46 22.77 -8.82
N VAL A 524 -6.56 22.99 -8.09
CA VAL A 524 -7.85 23.41 -8.68
C VAL A 524 -7.80 24.79 -9.34
N HIS A 525 -6.79 25.61 -9.01
CA HIS A 525 -6.62 26.94 -9.59
C HIS A 525 -5.93 26.92 -10.96
N PHE A 526 -5.23 25.83 -11.29
CA PHE A 526 -4.29 25.79 -12.42
C PHE A 526 -4.57 24.64 -13.39
N VAL A 527 -5.22 23.56 -12.93
CA VAL A 527 -5.39 22.35 -13.73
C VAL A 527 -6.40 22.55 -14.87
N ASP A 528 -5.98 22.23 -16.10
CA ASP A 528 -6.88 22.17 -17.26
C ASP A 528 -7.96 21.08 -17.07
N SER A 529 -9.17 21.32 -17.57
CA SER A 529 -10.29 20.37 -17.37
C SER A 529 -10.05 19.02 -18.03
N LYS A 530 -9.37 18.97 -19.19
CA LYS A 530 -9.03 17.70 -19.84
C LYS A 530 -7.91 17.00 -19.08
N LEU A 531 -6.87 17.73 -18.66
CA LEU A 531 -5.83 17.17 -17.80
C LEU A 531 -6.42 16.58 -16.52
N ARG A 532 -7.30 17.33 -15.84
CA ARG A 532 -7.98 16.88 -14.63
C ARG A 532 -8.71 15.56 -14.84
N GLY A 533 -9.47 15.43 -15.93
CA GLY A 533 -10.15 14.18 -16.27
C GLY A 533 -9.19 13.00 -16.54
N VAL A 534 -8.04 13.26 -17.17
CA VAL A 534 -7.00 12.24 -17.42
C VAL A 534 -6.35 11.76 -16.12
N LEU A 535 -6.08 12.67 -15.18
CA LEU A 535 -5.50 12.33 -13.87
C LEU A 535 -6.53 11.63 -12.97
N ASP A 536 -7.75 12.17 -12.86
CA ASP A 536 -8.83 11.59 -12.06
C ASP A 536 -9.20 10.16 -12.53
N ALA A 537 -9.00 9.84 -13.81
CA ALA A 537 -9.15 8.47 -14.32
C ALA A 537 -8.29 7.44 -13.57
N ALA A 538 -7.12 7.85 -13.04
CA ALA A 538 -6.25 6.96 -12.27
C ALA A 538 -6.84 6.62 -10.89
N LEU A 539 -7.76 7.45 -10.38
CA LEU A 539 -8.42 7.28 -9.08
C LEU A 539 -9.75 6.51 -9.19
N MET A 540 -10.23 6.21 -10.40
CA MET A 540 -11.52 5.55 -10.57
C MET A 540 -11.58 4.17 -9.89
N SER A 541 -10.46 3.46 -9.86
CA SER A 541 -10.35 2.16 -9.15
C SER A 541 -10.60 2.28 -7.65
N ASP A 542 -10.35 3.45 -7.06
CA ASP A 542 -10.53 3.72 -5.63
C ASP A 542 -11.99 4.06 -5.25
N GLY A 543 -12.85 4.33 -6.24
CA GLY A 543 -14.25 4.71 -5.99
C GLY A 543 -15.15 3.47 -5.82
N ASN A 544 -15.72 3.22 -4.64
CA ASN A 544 -16.63 2.09 -4.47
C ASN A 544 -17.98 2.28 -5.14
N ASP A 545 -18.48 3.52 -5.16
CA ASP A 545 -19.73 3.94 -5.78
C ASP A 545 -19.88 3.47 -7.23
N LEU A 546 -18.78 3.51 -7.99
CA LEU A 546 -18.76 3.11 -9.39
C LEU A 546 -19.05 1.61 -9.61
N PHE A 547 -18.80 0.75 -8.62
CA PHE A 547 -18.82 -0.71 -8.75
C PHE A 547 -19.97 -1.38 -8.00
N LEU A 548 -20.86 -0.61 -7.37
CA LEU A 548 -21.97 -1.16 -6.58
C LEU A 548 -22.97 -1.98 -7.40
N SER A 549 -22.92 -1.91 -8.74
CA SER A 549 -23.65 -2.84 -9.61
C SER A 549 -23.26 -4.30 -9.38
N ASN A 550 -22.00 -4.55 -9.03
CA ASN A 550 -21.45 -5.89 -8.88
C ASN A 550 -21.92 -6.58 -7.58
N VAL A 551 -22.41 -5.81 -6.60
CA VAL A 551 -22.88 -6.31 -5.29
C VAL A 551 -24.10 -7.23 -5.45
N GLN A 552 -24.84 -7.14 -6.56
CA GLN A 552 -25.91 -8.09 -6.88
C GLN A 552 -25.40 -9.55 -6.96
N GLY A 553 -24.09 -9.76 -7.19
CA GLY A 553 -23.45 -11.07 -7.26
C GLY A 553 -23.26 -11.76 -5.90
N VAL A 554 -23.42 -11.04 -4.80
CA VAL A 554 -23.16 -11.55 -3.44
C VAL A 554 -24.27 -12.51 -3.02
N LYS A 555 -23.90 -13.76 -2.72
CA LYS A 555 -24.85 -14.88 -2.57
C LYS A 555 -25.85 -14.70 -1.42
N ASN A 556 -25.37 -14.39 -0.22
CA ASN A 556 -26.15 -14.36 1.02
C ASN A 556 -26.42 -12.93 1.52
N GLY A 557 -25.94 -11.91 0.79
CA GLY A 557 -26.28 -10.50 0.99
C GLY A 557 -25.25 -9.67 1.77
N VAL A 558 -25.55 -8.38 1.86
CA VAL A 558 -24.74 -7.35 2.52
C VAL A 558 -25.55 -6.71 3.64
N MET A 559 -24.96 -6.58 4.83
CA MET A 559 -25.52 -5.81 5.94
C MET A 559 -24.61 -4.61 6.23
N ALA A 560 -24.94 -3.46 5.65
CA ALA A 560 -24.22 -2.23 5.94
C ALA A 560 -24.61 -1.68 7.32
N VAL A 561 -23.64 -1.25 8.12
CA VAL A 561 -23.85 -0.76 9.49
C VAL A 561 -23.21 0.62 9.66
N HIS A 562 -23.85 1.54 10.37
CA HIS A 562 -23.27 2.86 10.63
C HIS A 562 -23.81 3.48 11.91
N GLY A 563 -22.96 4.17 12.66
CA GLY A 563 -23.37 5.03 13.76
C GLY A 563 -24.11 6.28 13.26
N GLY A 564 -25.28 6.59 13.82
CA GLY A 564 -26.06 7.77 13.42
C GLY A 564 -25.41 9.10 13.81
N ALA A 565 -24.46 9.08 14.75
CA ALA A 565 -23.70 10.22 15.24
C ALA A 565 -22.19 10.05 15.00
N ASP A 566 -21.82 9.32 13.94
CA ASP A 566 -20.42 9.08 13.56
C ASP A 566 -19.68 10.41 13.28
N GLU A 567 -18.69 10.67 14.12
CA GLU A 567 -17.87 11.88 14.14
C GLU A 567 -16.66 11.84 13.20
N ASN A 568 -16.35 10.68 12.63
CA ASN A 568 -15.14 10.46 11.84
C ASN A 568 -15.43 10.11 10.39
N VAL A 569 -16.49 9.34 10.10
CA VAL A 569 -16.97 9.08 8.73
C VAL A 569 -18.43 9.51 8.62
N PRO A 570 -18.77 10.46 7.72
CA PRO A 570 -20.14 10.94 7.63
C PRO A 570 -21.13 9.84 7.21
N VAL A 571 -22.17 9.61 8.02
CA VAL A 571 -23.20 8.57 7.84
C VAL A 571 -23.87 8.55 6.47
N TRP A 572 -23.95 9.70 5.80
CA TRP A 572 -24.56 9.81 4.48
C TRP A 572 -23.88 8.94 3.43
N MET A 573 -22.57 8.66 3.56
CA MET A 573 -21.83 7.84 2.60
C MET A 573 -22.35 6.41 2.53
N THR A 574 -22.70 5.82 3.68
CA THR A 574 -23.31 4.49 3.70
C THR A 574 -24.76 4.52 3.22
N ARG A 575 -25.51 5.60 3.52
CA ARG A 575 -26.86 5.79 2.95
C ARG A 575 -26.82 5.79 1.42
N GLU A 576 -25.85 6.52 0.85
CA GLU A 576 -25.63 6.58 -0.60
C GLU A 576 -25.20 5.24 -1.19
N ALA A 577 -24.23 4.56 -0.56
CA ALA A 577 -23.78 3.22 -1.00
C ALA A 577 -24.94 2.21 -1.07
N VAL A 578 -25.77 2.17 -0.03
CA VAL A 578 -26.95 1.30 0.00
C VAL A 578 -27.97 1.69 -1.07
N GLY A 579 -28.20 3.00 -1.25
CA GLY A 579 -29.10 3.54 -2.27
C GLY A 579 -28.68 3.15 -3.68
N LEU A 580 -27.40 3.35 -4.01
CA LEU A 580 -26.82 3.00 -5.30
C LEU A 580 -26.86 1.49 -5.57
N ALA A 581 -26.48 0.65 -4.61
CA ALA A 581 -26.53 -0.80 -4.77
C ALA A 581 -27.97 -1.28 -5.07
N ARG A 582 -28.97 -0.74 -4.36
CA ARG A 582 -30.39 -1.04 -4.61
C ARG A 582 -30.86 -0.52 -5.96
N ALA A 583 -30.42 0.68 -6.37
CA ALA A 583 -30.75 1.23 -7.68
C ALA A 583 -30.21 0.38 -8.84
N TRP A 584 -29.10 -0.33 -8.63
CA TRP A 584 -28.56 -1.33 -9.56
C TRP A 584 -29.26 -2.70 -9.51
N GLY A 585 -30.18 -2.93 -8.57
CA GLY A 585 -30.93 -4.18 -8.45
C GLY A 585 -30.37 -5.18 -7.45
N ALA A 586 -29.47 -4.77 -6.55
CA ALA A 586 -29.06 -5.60 -5.43
C ALA A 586 -30.16 -5.66 -4.35
N ASP A 587 -30.96 -6.71 -4.38
CA ASP A 587 -32.11 -6.95 -3.50
C ASP A 587 -31.71 -7.39 -2.08
N LYS A 588 -30.58 -8.08 -1.95
CA LYS A 588 -30.03 -8.59 -0.69
C LYS A 588 -29.11 -7.59 0.03
N VAL A 589 -29.45 -6.30 0.02
CA VAL A 589 -28.69 -5.25 0.74
C VAL A 589 -29.54 -4.65 1.87
N ALA A 590 -29.14 -4.93 3.10
CA ALA A 590 -29.71 -4.38 4.32
C ALA A 590 -28.87 -3.21 4.85
N TYR A 591 -29.53 -2.27 5.54
CA TYR A 591 -28.88 -1.15 6.20
C TYR A 591 -29.34 -1.05 7.65
N LEU A 592 -28.37 -0.97 8.56
CA LEU A 592 -28.57 -0.71 9.98
C LEU A 592 -27.85 0.59 10.35
N GLU A 593 -28.61 1.67 10.38
CA GLU A 593 -28.18 2.89 11.07
C GLU A 593 -28.55 2.77 12.55
N VAL A 594 -27.58 3.01 13.44
CA VAL A 594 -27.80 2.94 14.89
C VAL A 594 -27.80 4.36 15.46
N PRO A 595 -28.96 4.93 15.84
CA PRO A 595 -29.04 6.28 16.37
C PRO A 595 -28.08 6.53 17.54
N ASP A 596 -27.53 7.74 17.60
CA ASP A 596 -26.64 8.23 18.67
C ASP A 596 -25.33 7.45 18.88
N LYS A 597 -25.05 6.44 18.06
CA LYS A 597 -23.77 5.73 18.11
C LYS A 597 -22.68 6.53 17.39
N PRO A 598 -21.48 6.63 18.00
CA PRO A 598 -20.32 7.31 17.43
C PRO A 598 -19.67 6.46 16.33
N HIS A 599 -18.48 6.86 15.89
CA HIS A 599 -17.69 6.13 14.90
C HIS A 599 -17.44 4.68 15.29
N TRP A 600 -16.97 4.43 16.51
CA TRP A 600 -16.70 3.08 17.03
C TRP A 600 -17.44 2.83 18.35
N TRP A 601 -18.01 1.63 18.50
CA TRP A 601 -18.59 1.20 19.77
C TRP A 601 -18.46 -0.32 20.00
N ASP A 602 -18.29 -0.74 21.26
CA ASP A 602 -17.80 -2.08 21.66
C ASP A 602 -18.61 -3.28 21.17
N ASP A 603 -19.91 -3.10 20.92
CA ASP A 603 -20.81 -4.15 20.45
C ASP A 603 -21.15 -4.00 18.96
N THR A 604 -20.37 -3.28 18.15
CA THR A 604 -20.63 -3.11 16.70
C THR A 604 -20.97 -4.44 15.99
N PHE A 605 -20.01 -5.38 15.94
CA PHE A 605 -20.21 -6.70 15.30
C PHE A 605 -20.93 -7.71 16.19
N ARG A 606 -20.99 -7.47 17.50
CA ARG A 606 -21.69 -8.33 18.47
C ARG A 606 -23.15 -7.91 18.71
N SER A 607 -23.58 -6.81 18.13
CA SER A 607 -24.93 -6.30 18.29
C SER A 607 -25.93 -7.37 17.83
N PRO A 608 -27.11 -7.49 18.46
CA PRO A 608 -28.03 -8.60 18.18
C PRO A 608 -28.39 -8.75 16.71
N ARG A 609 -28.51 -7.64 15.97
CA ARG A 609 -28.82 -7.66 14.53
C ARG A 609 -27.63 -8.14 13.70
N VAL A 610 -26.42 -7.65 13.96
CA VAL A 610 -25.22 -8.04 13.19
C VAL A 610 -24.84 -9.48 13.53
N SER A 611 -24.83 -9.85 14.81
CA SER A 611 -24.57 -11.23 15.23
C SER A 611 -25.62 -12.21 14.69
N GLY A 612 -26.90 -11.79 14.63
CA GLY A 612 -27.97 -12.58 14.01
C GLY A 612 -27.76 -12.79 12.51
N PHE A 613 -27.38 -11.75 11.78
CA PHE A 613 -27.02 -11.83 10.36
C PHE A 613 -25.81 -12.77 10.16
N LEU A 614 -24.72 -12.55 10.89
CA LEU A 614 -23.52 -13.39 10.83
C LEU A 614 -23.85 -14.86 11.13
N SER A 615 -24.62 -15.14 12.18
CA SER A 615 -25.02 -16.51 12.53
C SER A 615 -25.85 -17.17 11.41
N HIS A 616 -26.72 -16.41 10.76
CA HIS A 616 -27.50 -16.91 9.62
C HIS A 616 -26.63 -17.26 8.42
N VAL A 617 -25.75 -16.34 8.00
CA VAL A 617 -24.93 -16.54 6.78
C VAL A 617 -23.79 -17.55 6.99
N LEU A 618 -23.29 -17.69 8.21
CA LEU A 618 -22.24 -18.67 8.55
C LEU A 618 -22.80 -20.10 8.68
N ALA A 619 -24.10 -20.24 9.00
CA ALA A 619 -24.78 -21.54 9.05
C ALA A 619 -25.37 -21.97 7.70
N ALA A 620 -25.42 -21.07 6.70
CA ALA A 620 -25.98 -21.37 5.40
C ALA A 620 -25.13 -22.41 4.65
N PRO A 621 -25.74 -23.48 4.09
CA PRO A 621 -25.00 -24.48 3.33
C PRO A 621 -24.33 -23.84 2.12
N THR A 622 -23.02 -24.07 1.99
CA THR A 622 -22.17 -23.59 0.90
C THR A 622 -22.55 -24.23 -0.45
N PHE A 623 -23.01 -25.48 -0.44
CA PHE A 623 -23.57 -26.18 -1.60
C PHE A 623 -25.10 -26.01 -1.64
N GLY A 624 -25.53 -24.96 -2.34
CA GLY A 624 -26.86 -24.92 -2.96
C GLY A 624 -26.68 -25.04 -4.48
N PRO A 625 -27.76 -25.26 -5.26
CA PRO A 625 -27.69 -25.03 -6.70
C PRO A 625 -27.12 -23.62 -6.97
N PRO A 626 -26.45 -23.41 -8.12
CA PRO A 626 -26.03 -22.07 -8.54
C PRO A 626 -27.20 -21.11 -8.31
N ALA A 627 -26.93 -19.94 -7.73
CA ALA A 627 -27.95 -18.92 -7.59
C ALA A 627 -28.57 -18.71 -8.98
N GLU A 628 -29.90 -18.79 -9.07
CA GLU A 628 -30.55 -18.54 -10.34
C GLU A 628 -30.15 -17.13 -10.80
N LEU A 629 -29.59 -17.03 -12.00
CA LEU A 629 -29.15 -15.75 -12.54
C LEU A 629 -30.32 -14.75 -12.49
N PRO A 630 -30.09 -13.49 -12.10
CA PRO A 630 -31.16 -12.50 -12.09
C PRO A 630 -31.68 -12.23 -13.51
N GLU A 631 -32.87 -11.66 -13.63
CA GLU A 631 -33.41 -11.22 -14.93
C GLU A 631 -32.52 -10.16 -15.58
N LYS A 632 -31.91 -9.29 -14.77
CA LYS A 632 -30.99 -8.25 -15.22
C LYS A 632 -29.83 -8.12 -14.24
N TRP A 633 -28.62 -7.98 -14.76
CA TRP A 633 -27.44 -7.60 -13.98
C TRP A 633 -26.46 -6.74 -14.77
N THR A 634 -25.49 -6.15 -14.08
CA THR A 634 -24.45 -5.32 -14.70
C THR A 634 -23.12 -5.54 -14.01
N ILE A 635 -22.10 -5.89 -14.80
CA ILE A 635 -20.71 -5.96 -14.35
C ILE A 635 -20.04 -4.65 -14.73
N THR A 636 -19.46 -3.97 -13.74
CA THR A 636 -18.68 -2.74 -13.94
C THR A 636 -17.21 -3.01 -13.63
N ALA A 637 -16.31 -2.56 -14.52
CA ALA A 637 -14.87 -2.72 -14.38
C ALA A 637 -14.09 -1.45 -14.81
N VAL A 638 -12.95 -1.21 -14.16
CA VAL A 638 -11.95 -0.19 -14.56
C VAL A 638 -10.58 -0.85 -14.79
N ASN A 639 -10.23 -1.84 -13.98
CA ASN A 639 -9.04 -2.66 -14.16
C ASN A 639 -9.42 -4.15 -14.08
N PRO A 640 -9.67 -4.83 -15.21
CA PRO A 640 -9.97 -6.28 -15.23
C PRO A 640 -8.98 -7.15 -14.46
N ALA A 641 -7.70 -6.77 -14.38
CA ALA A 641 -6.66 -7.57 -13.72
C ALA A 641 -6.82 -7.62 -12.18
N GLU A 642 -7.55 -6.68 -11.59
CA GLU A 642 -7.81 -6.60 -10.14
C GLU A 642 -9.26 -6.97 -9.79
N MET A 643 -9.93 -7.73 -10.66
CA MET A 643 -11.32 -8.12 -10.50
C MET A 643 -11.51 -9.63 -10.62
N GLY A 644 -12.39 -10.16 -9.78
CA GLY A 644 -12.91 -11.51 -9.89
C GLY A 644 -14.14 -11.59 -10.80
N THR A 645 -14.74 -12.77 -10.85
CA THR A 645 -15.98 -13.00 -11.59
C THR A 645 -17.21 -12.58 -10.79
N MET A 646 -18.30 -12.33 -11.51
CA MET A 646 -19.66 -12.18 -10.99
C MET A 646 -20.57 -13.16 -11.72
N PHE A 647 -21.16 -14.09 -10.99
CA PHE A 647 -21.91 -15.22 -11.56
C PHE A 647 -21.09 -16.07 -12.55
N GLY A 648 -19.77 -16.09 -12.40
CA GLY A 648 -18.83 -16.71 -13.34
C GLY A 648 -18.55 -15.91 -14.63
N TRP A 649 -19.08 -14.69 -14.76
CA TRP A 649 -18.81 -13.77 -15.88
C TRP A 649 -17.73 -12.74 -15.49
N SER A 650 -16.94 -12.28 -16.45
CA SER A 650 -15.92 -11.23 -16.26
C SER A 650 -15.79 -10.35 -17.50
N ILE A 651 -15.46 -9.08 -17.29
CA ILE A 651 -14.88 -8.24 -18.36
C ILE A 651 -13.38 -8.53 -18.34
N ASP A 652 -12.82 -8.93 -19.49
CA ASP A 652 -11.43 -9.37 -19.57
C ASP A 652 -10.53 -8.25 -20.11
N GLU A 653 -11.02 -7.46 -21.06
CA GLU A 653 -10.26 -6.39 -21.71
C GLU A 653 -11.15 -5.17 -22.00
N LEU A 654 -10.58 -3.97 -21.89
CA LEU A 654 -11.25 -2.70 -22.16
C LEU A 654 -10.90 -2.19 -23.56
N GLU A 655 -11.82 -1.52 -24.25
CA GLU A 655 -11.52 -0.87 -25.54
C GLU A 655 -10.51 0.28 -25.35
N GLN A 656 -10.74 1.11 -24.34
CA GLN A 656 -9.92 2.25 -23.96
C GLN A 656 -9.61 2.22 -22.45
N PRO A 657 -8.34 1.96 -22.07
CA PRO A 657 -7.87 2.16 -20.70
C PRO A 657 -8.13 3.57 -20.18
N GLY A 658 -8.35 3.70 -18.86
CA GLY A 658 -8.70 4.97 -18.21
C GLY A 658 -10.19 5.35 -18.31
N ARG A 659 -11.04 4.46 -18.83
CA ARG A 659 -12.49 4.69 -18.92
C ARG A 659 -13.26 3.53 -18.26
N LEU A 660 -14.39 3.86 -17.65
CA LEU A 660 -15.28 2.86 -17.05
C LEU A 660 -15.83 1.91 -18.11
N ALA A 661 -15.83 0.61 -17.84
CA ALA A 661 -16.44 -0.39 -18.67
C ALA A 661 -17.64 -1.04 -17.99
N ARG A 662 -18.66 -1.39 -18.79
CA ARG A 662 -19.88 -2.05 -18.32
C ARG A 662 -20.34 -3.15 -19.27
N LEU A 663 -20.76 -4.26 -18.67
CA LEU A 663 -21.45 -5.37 -19.31
C LEU A 663 -22.85 -5.47 -18.69
N GLU A 664 -23.85 -4.92 -19.37
CA GLU A 664 -25.26 -5.00 -18.96
C GLU A 664 -25.88 -6.24 -19.61
N VAL A 665 -26.47 -7.14 -18.82
CA VAL A 665 -27.09 -8.37 -19.34
C VAL A 665 -28.56 -8.39 -18.97
N GLN A 666 -29.42 -8.65 -19.96
CA GLN A 666 -30.84 -8.89 -19.81
C GLN A 666 -31.15 -10.33 -20.24
N ARG A 667 -31.77 -11.08 -19.34
CA ARG A 667 -32.19 -12.47 -19.54
C ARG A 667 -33.69 -12.51 -19.83
N THR A 668 -34.08 -13.11 -20.96
CA THR A 668 -35.48 -13.31 -21.33
C THR A 668 -35.72 -14.75 -21.74
N TRP A 669 -36.86 -15.30 -21.33
CA TRP A 669 -37.27 -16.66 -21.72
C TRP A 669 -38.01 -16.60 -23.06
N ARG A 670 -37.58 -17.41 -24.02
CA ARG A 670 -38.30 -17.59 -25.28
C ARG A 670 -39.37 -18.67 -25.15
N ASP A 671 -38.99 -19.77 -24.49
CA ASP A 671 -39.80 -20.96 -24.20
C ASP A 671 -39.23 -21.65 -22.95
N GLU A 672 -39.76 -22.81 -22.55
CA GLU A 672 -39.39 -23.50 -21.30
C GLU A 672 -37.91 -23.92 -21.22
N ASP A 673 -37.24 -24.13 -22.37
CA ASP A 673 -35.86 -24.63 -22.43
C ASP A 673 -34.85 -23.65 -23.04
N THR A 674 -35.34 -22.55 -23.63
CA THR A 674 -34.52 -21.57 -24.37
C THR A 674 -34.51 -20.19 -23.73
N VAL A 675 -33.31 -19.75 -23.34
CA VAL A 675 -33.04 -18.41 -22.81
C VAL A 675 -32.40 -17.54 -23.90
N ILE A 676 -32.79 -16.28 -23.97
CA ILE A 676 -32.11 -15.24 -24.76
C ILE A 676 -31.40 -14.31 -23.78
N LEU A 677 -30.10 -14.11 -24.00
CA LEU A 677 -29.29 -13.12 -23.30
C LEU A 677 -29.00 -11.96 -24.24
N ASP A 678 -29.57 -10.80 -23.94
CA ASP A 678 -29.27 -9.53 -24.59
C ASP A 678 -28.19 -8.81 -23.76
N VAL A 679 -26.98 -8.74 -24.32
CA VAL A 679 -25.83 -8.10 -23.72
C VAL A 679 -25.59 -6.74 -24.38
N LYS A 680 -25.42 -5.71 -23.56
CA LYS A 680 -24.99 -4.38 -24.00
C LYS A 680 -23.64 -4.07 -23.38
N THR A 681 -22.68 -3.66 -24.22
CA THR A 681 -21.34 -3.31 -23.80
C THR A 681 -21.11 -1.80 -23.80
N THR A 682 -20.27 -1.32 -22.88
CA THR A 682 -19.69 0.04 -22.90
C THR A 682 -18.22 -0.09 -22.57
N ASN A 683 -17.32 0.32 -23.47
CA ASN A 683 -15.86 0.23 -23.30
C ASN A 683 -15.33 -1.19 -23.04
N VAL A 684 -16.02 -2.24 -23.52
CA VAL A 684 -15.60 -3.66 -23.36
C VAL A 684 -15.10 -4.19 -24.70
N ASP A 685 -13.85 -4.64 -24.74
CA ASP A 685 -13.29 -5.30 -25.92
C ASP A 685 -13.51 -6.82 -25.89
N SER A 686 -13.29 -7.44 -24.73
CA SER A 686 -13.63 -8.84 -24.52
C SER A 686 -14.14 -9.14 -23.11
N PHE A 687 -14.96 -10.18 -23.02
CA PHE A 687 -15.53 -10.67 -21.78
C PHE A 687 -15.70 -12.20 -21.82
N THR A 688 -15.67 -12.82 -20.65
CA THR A 688 -15.88 -14.25 -20.46
C THR A 688 -17.27 -14.50 -19.91
N VAL A 689 -17.94 -15.51 -20.47
CA VAL A 689 -19.28 -15.92 -20.06
C VAL A 689 -19.23 -17.15 -19.15
N GLY A 690 -19.90 -17.06 -18.01
CA GLY A 690 -20.15 -18.16 -17.08
C GLY A 690 -21.24 -19.15 -17.56
N GLU A 691 -21.57 -20.13 -16.72
CA GLU A 691 -22.61 -21.12 -17.01
C GLU A 691 -24.02 -20.55 -16.78
N VAL A 692 -24.95 -20.85 -17.70
CA VAL A 692 -26.33 -20.33 -17.69
C VAL A 692 -27.37 -21.46 -17.52
N GLY A 693 -26.96 -22.73 -17.59
CA GLY A 693 -27.78 -23.91 -17.30
C GLY A 693 -28.80 -24.33 -18.38
N HIS A 694 -29.08 -23.49 -19.39
CA HIS A 694 -30.09 -23.71 -20.43
C HIS A 694 -29.55 -23.53 -21.86
N THR A 695 -30.31 -23.98 -22.87
CA THR A 695 -30.01 -23.64 -24.27
C THR A 695 -30.14 -22.14 -24.43
N THR A 696 -29.01 -21.47 -24.62
CA THR A 696 -28.97 -20.00 -24.54
C THR A 696 -28.61 -19.41 -25.89
N GLN A 697 -29.37 -18.42 -26.37
CA GLN A 697 -29.00 -17.58 -27.51
C GLN A 697 -28.40 -16.28 -26.99
N LEU A 698 -27.25 -15.90 -27.55
CA LEU A 698 -26.55 -14.67 -27.19
C LEU A 698 -26.73 -13.60 -28.27
N ARG A 699 -27.15 -12.42 -27.86
CA ARG A 699 -27.20 -11.20 -28.65
C ARG A 699 -26.32 -10.16 -27.98
N ILE A 700 -25.44 -9.50 -28.75
CA ILE A 700 -24.56 -8.46 -28.23
C ILE A 700 -24.76 -7.18 -29.03
N ASN A 701 -25.06 -6.08 -28.35
CA ASN A 701 -25.36 -4.78 -28.94
C ASN A 701 -26.43 -4.85 -30.05
N GLY A 702 -27.44 -5.71 -29.85
CA GLY A 702 -28.54 -5.93 -30.78
C GLY A 702 -28.25 -6.94 -31.91
N GLY A 703 -26.97 -7.29 -32.16
CA GLY A 703 -26.55 -8.29 -33.16
C GLY A 703 -26.63 -9.72 -32.62
N ALA A 704 -27.17 -10.65 -33.40
CA ALA A 704 -27.22 -12.07 -33.03
C ALA A 704 -25.85 -12.73 -33.22
N VAL A 705 -25.31 -13.35 -32.16
CA VAL A 705 -24.03 -14.07 -32.19
C VAL A 705 -24.25 -15.58 -32.38
N GLY A 706 -25.36 -16.11 -31.85
CA GLY A 706 -25.76 -17.52 -31.99
C GLY A 706 -25.93 -18.22 -30.64
N ALA A 707 -25.77 -19.55 -30.62
CA ALA A 707 -25.81 -20.33 -29.38
C ALA A 707 -24.66 -19.92 -28.45
N LEU A 708 -24.97 -19.75 -27.16
CA LEU A 708 -24.00 -19.42 -26.15
C LEU A 708 -22.94 -20.51 -26.05
N ARG A 709 -21.69 -20.09 -26.10
CA ARG A 709 -20.53 -20.96 -25.90
C ARG A 709 -19.71 -20.41 -24.74
N ARG A 710 -19.31 -21.29 -23.83
CA ARG A 710 -18.37 -20.97 -22.76
C ARG A 710 -17.04 -20.51 -23.36
N GLY A 711 -16.44 -19.50 -22.77
CA GLY A 711 -15.17 -18.92 -23.23
C GLY A 711 -15.28 -17.43 -23.50
N VAL A 712 -14.27 -16.92 -24.21
CA VAL A 712 -14.07 -15.48 -24.45
C VAL A 712 -14.89 -15.03 -25.65
N HIS A 713 -15.64 -13.95 -25.50
CA HIS A 713 -16.29 -13.23 -26.59
C HIS A 713 -15.55 -11.91 -26.81
N ARG A 714 -15.16 -11.64 -28.05
CA ARG A 714 -14.32 -10.48 -28.41
C ARG A 714 -14.92 -9.69 -29.57
N ALA A 715 -14.80 -8.37 -29.50
CA ALA A 715 -15.11 -7.46 -30.58
C ALA A 715 -14.09 -7.59 -31.73
N SER A 716 -14.57 -7.73 -32.97
CA SER A 716 -13.76 -7.85 -34.19
C SER A 716 -14.50 -7.23 -35.37
N GLU A 717 -13.94 -6.14 -35.93
CA GLU A 717 -14.47 -5.46 -37.13
C GLU A 717 -15.97 -5.08 -37.05
N GLY A 718 -16.42 -4.61 -35.89
CA GLY A 718 -17.83 -4.25 -35.66
C GLY A 718 -18.79 -5.43 -35.45
N SER A 719 -18.24 -6.65 -35.32
CA SER A 719 -18.98 -7.87 -34.97
C SER A 719 -18.38 -8.55 -33.73
N TRP A 720 -19.09 -9.49 -33.11
CA TRP A 720 -18.60 -10.25 -31.97
C TRP A 720 -18.27 -11.68 -32.39
N LYS A 721 -17.09 -12.17 -31.97
CA LYS A 721 -16.62 -13.54 -32.25
C LYS A 721 -16.38 -14.29 -30.96
N HIS A 722 -16.80 -15.56 -30.94
CA HIS A 722 -16.42 -16.51 -29.90
C HIS A 722 -15.01 -17.03 -30.18
N MET A 723 -14.13 -16.89 -29.21
CA MET A 723 -12.79 -17.47 -29.24
C MET A 723 -12.69 -18.59 -28.19
N GLY A 724 -11.90 -19.62 -28.49
CA GLY A 724 -11.51 -20.59 -27.47
C GLY A 724 -10.73 -19.91 -26.35
N LEU A 725 -10.66 -20.56 -25.18
CA LEU A 725 -9.75 -20.17 -24.10
C LEU A 725 -8.31 -20.37 -24.61
N GLY A 726 -7.69 -19.31 -25.13
CA GLY A 726 -6.33 -19.33 -25.69
C GLY A 726 -5.59 -18.06 -25.29
N PRO A 727 -4.24 -18.09 -25.27
CA PRO A 727 -3.46 -16.96 -24.82
C PRO A 727 -3.70 -15.74 -25.73
N THR A 728 -4.03 -14.62 -25.11
CA THR A 728 -4.11 -13.32 -25.76
C THR A 728 -2.71 -12.73 -25.91
N VAL A 729 -2.52 -11.87 -26.91
CA VAL A 729 -1.26 -11.12 -27.11
C VAL A 729 -1.01 -10.25 -25.85
N PRO A 730 0.24 -10.03 -25.41
CA PRO A 730 0.51 -9.18 -24.25
C PRO A 730 0.05 -7.76 -24.53
N MET A 731 -0.96 -7.30 -23.78
CA MET A 731 -1.60 -6.00 -23.99
C MET A 731 -1.19 -5.01 -22.93
N ALA A 732 -1.33 -3.72 -23.25
CA ALA A 732 -1.19 -2.69 -22.25
C ALA A 732 -2.23 -2.93 -21.14
N PRO A 733 -1.83 -2.93 -19.87
CA PRO A 733 -2.75 -3.12 -18.76
C PRO A 733 -3.76 -1.98 -18.74
N ALA A 734 -4.94 -2.21 -18.20
CA ALA A 734 -5.95 -1.16 -18.02
C ALA A 734 -5.73 -0.34 -16.74
N ALA A 735 -4.57 -0.46 -16.11
CA ALA A 735 -4.29 -0.01 -14.75
C ALA A 735 -3.34 1.20 -14.73
N PRO A 736 -3.45 2.09 -13.72
CA PRO A 736 -2.53 3.21 -13.51
C PRO A 736 -1.14 2.73 -13.06
N ILE A 737 -0.17 3.66 -12.94
CA ILE A 737 1.21 3.35 -12.52
C ILE A 737 1.28 2.59 -11.19
N SER A 738 0.37 2.82 -10.24
CA SER A 738 0.34 2.13 -8.94
C SER A 738 0.17 0.60 -9.04
N SER A 739 -0.31 0.09 -10.17
CA SER A 739 -0.39 -1.36 -10.42
C SER A 739 0.97 -2.05 -10.47
N ILE A 740 2.07 -1.31 -10.64
CA ILE A 740 3.43 -1.85 -10.60
C ILE A 740 3.74 -2.57 -9.28
N PHE A 741 3.11 -2.16 -8.18
CA PHE A 741 3.33 -2.74 -6.85
C PHE A 741 2.65 -4.11 -6.68
N VAL A 742 1.65 -4.43 -7.52
CA VAL A 742 0.99 -5.74 -7.51
C VAL A 742 1.80 -6.71 -8.36
N SER A 743 2.78 -7.35 -7.72
CA SER A 743 3.73 -8.28 -8.36
C SER A 743 3.59 -9.68 -7.77
N SER A 744 3.89 -10.72 -8.56
CA SER A 744 3.88 -12.13 -8.12
C SER A 744 5.08 -12.51 -7.23
N GLY A 745 6.08 -11.64 -7.14
CA GLY A 745 7.30 -11.79 -6.37
C GLY A 745 7.96 -10.44 -6.10
N PRO A 746 9.17 -10.41 -5.51
CA PRO A 746 9.87 -9.16 -5.22
C PRO A 746 10.07 -8.30 -6.47
N LEU A 747 9.92 -6.98 -6.31
CA LEU A 747 10.24 -6.03 -7.38
C LEU A 747 11.74 -6.04 -7.65
N THR A 748 12.14 -5.78 -8.89
CA THR A 748 13.54 -5.44 -9.19
C THR A 748 13.65 -3.95 -9.54
N ILE A 749 14.43 -3.21 -8.78
CA ILE A 749 14.81 -1.82 -9.07
C ILE A 749 16.15 -1.87 -9.81
N VAL A 750 16.17 -1.40 -11.05
CA VAL A 750 17.37 -1.34 -11.90
C VAL A 750 17.88 0.10 -11.95
N VAL A 751 19.08 0.34 -11.45
CA VAL A 751 19.74 1.65 -11.44
C VAL A 751 20.95 1.66 -12.37
N PRO A 752 21.30 2.79 -13.00
CA PRO A 752 22.47 2.88 -13.84
C PRO A 752 23.74 2.81 -12.99
N GLN A 753 24.69 1.94 -13.35
CA GLN A 753 25.98 1.87 -12.67
C GLN A 753 26.75 3.20 -12.76
N SER A 754 26.48 3.98 -13.82
CA SER A 754 27.17 5.23 -14.14
C SER A 754 26.68 6.47 -13.37
N SER A 755 25.59 6.39 -12.59
CA SER A 755 25.04 7.53 -11.84
C SER A 755 24.83 7.19 -10.36
N GLU A 756 25.59 7.86 -9.49
CA GLU A 756 25.45 7.77 -8.03
C GLU A 756 24.09 8.32 -7.57
N HIS A 757 23.64 9.44 -8.15
CA HIS A 757 22.34 10.03 -7.82
C HIS A 757 21.19 9.06 -8.06
N ALA A 758 21.16 8.40 -9.22
CA ALA A 758 20.12 7.41 -9.53
C ALA A 758 20.17 6.18 -8.60
N GLN A 759 21.35 5.78 -8.12
CA GLN A 759 21.49 4.74 -7.11
C GLN A 759 20.90 5.18 -5.75
N LEU A 760 21.12 6.43 -5.34
CA LEU A 760 20.50 7.01 -4.14
C LEU A 760 18.97 7.13 -4.27
N VAL A 761 18.45 7.45 -5.45
CA VAL A 761 17.01 7.41 -5.76
C VAL A 761 16.48 5.98 -5.62
N GLY A 762 17.19 4.98 -6.15
CA GLY A 762 16.83 3.57 -6.01
C GLY A 762 16.79 3.08 -4.57
N ALA A 763 17.77 3.47 -3.75
CA ALA A 763 17.80 3.13 -2.32
C ALA A 763 16.64 3.78 -1.55
N ARG A 764 16.35 5.07 -1.80
CA ARG A 764 15.20 5.76 -1.18
C ARG A 764 13.87 5.17 -1.62
N LEU A 765 13.73 4.77 -2.89
CA LEU A 765 12.54 4.09 -3.38
C LEU A 765 12.35 2.73 -2.70
N ALA A 766 13.40 1.91 -2.58
CA ALA A 766 13.33 0.63 -1.87
C ALA A 766 12.88 0.82 -0.41
N HIS A 767 13.44 1.82 0.28
CA HIS A 767 13.02 2.19 1.64
C HIS A 767 11.54 2.58 1.69
N ALA A 768 11.08 3.44 0.78
CA ALA A 768 9.70 3.93 0.78
C ALA A 768 8.66 2.84 0.43
N LEU A 769 9.00 1.91 -0.47
CA LEU A 769 8.18 0.72 -0.77
C LEU A 769 8.01 -0.17 0.45
N PHE A 770 9.09 -0.39 1.19
CA PHE A 770 9.05 -1.18 2.42
C PHE A 770 8.27 -0.46 3.52
N LEU A 771 8.52 0.85 3.73
CA LEU A 771 7.85 1.68 4.73
C LEU A 771 6.33 1.74 4.53
N TYR A 772 5.88 2.06 3.32
CA TYR A 772 4.46 2.37 3.08
C TYR A 772 3.62 1.16 2.71
N LEU A 773 4.18 0.19 1.96
CA LEU A 773 3.40 -0.86 1.32
C LEU A 773 3.79 -2.28 1.76
N ARG A 774 4.87 -2.45 2.55
CA ARG A 774 5.53 -3.75 2.77
C ARG A 774 5.72 -4.53 1.47
N VAL A 775 6.29 -3.85 0.47
CA VAL A 775 6.67 -4.48 -0.80
C VAL A 775 8.18 -4.69 -0.80
N ASP A 776 8.60 -5.93 -1.02
CA ASP A 776 10.02 -6.27 -1.14
C ASP A 776 10.55 -5.85 -2.52
N ALA A 777 11.77 -5.30 -2.53
CA ALA A 777 12.45 -4.86 -3.74
C ALA A 777 13.93 -5.23 -3.68
N GLU A 778 14.45 -5.81 -4.74
CA GLU A 778 15.89 -5.99 -4.94
C GLU A 778 16.43 -4.84 -5.78
N VAL A 779 17.52 -4.20 -5.34
CA VAL A 779 18.19 -3.15 -6.11
C VAL A 779 19.41 -3.75 -6.81
N ILE A 780 19.46 -3.64 -8.13
CA ILE A 780 20.58 -4.10 -8.97
C ILE A 780 21.01 -3.01 -9.94
N THR A 781 22.22 -3.11 -10.46
CA THR A 781 22.72 -2.21 -11.52
C THR A 781 22.32 -2.70 -12.91
N ASP A 782 22.23 -1.78 -13.88
CA ASP A 782 22.02 -2.10 -15.30
C ASP A 782 23.13 -2.98 -15.90
N ALA A 783 24.36 -2.85 -15.39
CA ALA A 783 25.49 -3.72 -15.72
C ALA A 783 25.26 -5.20 -15.30
N GLU A 784 24.53 -5.45 -14.22
CA GLU A 784 24.14 -6.79 -13.79
C GLU A 784 22.99 -7.39 -14.63
N VAL A 785 22.29 -6.56 -15.41
CA VAL A 785 21.22 -6.99 -16.33
C VAL A 785 21.76 -7.23 -17.73
N THR A 786 22.61 -6.34 -18.25
CA THR A 786 23.15 -6.42 -19.62
C THR A 786 24.67 -6.66 -19.65
N PRO A 787 25.18 -7.80 -19.16
CA PRO A 787 26.60 -8.10 -19.25
C PRO A 787 26.95 -8.49 -20.70
N HIS A 788 27.48 -7.54 -21.47
CA HIS A 788 28.11 -7.76 -22.78
C HIS A 788 27.25 -8.45 -23.88
N ASP A 789 26.28 -7.74 -24.49
CA ASP A 789 25.98 -7.70 -25.95
C ASP A 789 24.60 -7.06 -26.18
N THR A 790 24.50 -6.10 -27.10
CA THR A 790 23.42 -5.09 -27.15
C THR A 790 22.14 -5.50 -27.86
N THR A 791 21.87 -6.77 -28.19
CA THR A 791 20.71 -7.01 -29.08
C THR A 791 19.77 -8.18 -28.84
N LEU A 792 20.12 -9.34 -28.27
CA LEU A 792 19.18 -10.48 -28.43
C LEU A 792 18.92 -11.40 -27.23
N LYS A 793 19.53 -11.18 -26.06
CA LYS A 793 19.33 -12.07 -24.90
C LYS A 793 19.31 -11.32 -23.56
N LEU A 794 18.43 -10.32 -23.40
CA LEU A 794 18.23 -9.58 -22.13
C LEU A 794 17.93 -10.46 -20.90
N LEU A 795 17.69 -11.77 -21.07
CA LEU A 795 17.24 -12.68 -20.02
C LEU A 795 18.10 -13.93 -19.86
N GLN A 796 18.97 -14.26 -20.83
CA GLN A 796 19.83 -15.44 -20.67
C GLN A 796 21.07 -15.03 -19.88
N GLY A 797 21.08 -15.38 -18.58
CA GLY A 797 22.16 -15.05 -17.66
C GLY A 797 22.07 -13.66 -17.01
N SER A 798 20.98 -12.91 -17.20
CA SER A 798 20.76 -11.61 -16.55
C SER A 798 20.25 -11.76 -15.12
N LYS A 799 20.56 -10.81 -14.23
CA LYS A 799 19.89 -10.68 -12.94
C LYS A 799 18.49 -10.03 -13.00
N LEU A 800 17.88 -9.78 -14.17
CA LEU A 800 16.52 -9.24 -14.21
C LEU A 800 15.47 -10.31 -13.85
N SER A 801 14.45 -9.96 -13.07
CA SER A 801 13.39 -10.89 -12.64
C SER A 801 12.34 -11.09 -13.73
N THR A 802 11.42 -12.04 -13.55
CA THR A 802 10.22 -12.19 -14.41
C THR A 802 8.99 -11.47 -13.84
N GLU A 803 9.16 -10.92 -12.64
CA GLU A 803 8.26 -10.10 -11.86
C GLU A 803 8.30 -8.63 -12.33
N ASN A 804 7.48 -7.77 -11.72
CA ASN A 804 7.49 -6.35 -12.07
C ASN A 804 8.84 -5.70 -11.75
N SER A 805 9.27 -4.75 -12.58
CA SER A 805 10.52 -4.01 -12.39
C SER A 805 10.33 -2.49 -12.47
N ILE A 806 11.15 -1.75 -11.74
CA ILE A 806 11.23 -0.29 -11.81
C ILE A 806 12.64 0.04 -12.29
N ILE A 807 12.74 0.76 -13.40
CA ILE A 807 14.00 1.09 -14.07
C ILE A 807 14.19 2.59 -13.91
N ILE A 808 15.25 2.97 -13.22
CA ILE A 808 15.58 4.35 -12.91
C ILE A 808 16.62 4.83 -13.91
N GLY A 809 16.41 6.01 -14.48
CA GLY A 809 17.31 6.63 -15.44
C GLY A 809 16.84 6.55 -16.89
N GLY A 810 17.21 7.56 -17.66
CA GLY A 810 16.93 7.72 -19.07
C GLY A 810 17.93 6.96 -19.94
N TYR A 811 18.61 7.69 -20.83
CA TYR A 811 19.52 7.07 -21.80
C TYR A 811 20.79 6.49 -21.17
N GLU A 812 21.20 7.01 -20.02
CA GLU A 812 22.34 6.56 -19.22
C GLU A 812 22.15 5.15 -18.66
N ASN A 813 20.90 4.71 -18.48
CA ASN A 813 20.57 3.33 -18.11
C ASN A 813 20.53 2.44 -19.36
N THR A 814 21.43 1.46 -19.43
CA THR A 814 21.56 0.59 -20.60
C THR A 814 20.31 -0.26 -20.86
N LEU A 815 19.58 -0.64 -19.81
CA LEU A 815 18.32 -1.37 -19.93
C LEU A 815 17.22 -0.48 -20.52
N THR A 816 17.07 0.76 -20.03
CA THR A 816 16.12 1.73 -20.61
C THR A 816 16.37 1.91 -22.11
N ARG A 817 17.63 2.11 -22.51
CA ARG A 817 18.03 2.21 -23.92
C ARG A 817 17.61 1.00 -24.73
N ALA A 818 17.97 -0.20 -24.26
CA ALA A 818 17.66 -1.45 -24.95
C ALA A 818 16.13 -1.71 -25.06
N LEU A 819 15.34 -1.27 -24.08
CA LEU A 819 13.89 -1.38 -24.11
C LEU A 819 13.26 -0.46 -25.17
N LEU A 820 13.65 0.82 -25.19
CA LEU A 820 13.06 1.79 -26.12
C LEU A 820 13.52 1.58 -27.57
N GLU A 821 14.72 1.04 -27.80
CA GLU A 821 15.18 0.63 -29.14
C GLU A 821 14.30 -0.46 -29.78
N ARG A 822 13.62 -1.29 -28.98
CA ARG A 822 12.70 -2.34 -29.45
C ARG A 822 11.35 -1.80 -29.92
N LYS A 823 11.03 -0.53 -29.63
CA LYS A 823 9.79 0.14 -30.06
C LYS A 823 8.51 -0.63 -29.72
N LYS A 824 8.48 -1.26 -28.54
CA LYS A 824 7.29 -1.95 -28.01
C LYS A 824 6.30 -1.01 -27.31
N SER A 825 6.68 0.25 -27.09
CA SER A 825 5.81 1.32 -26.58
C SER A 825 6.07 2.61 -27.34
N ALA A 826 5.24 3.64 -27.12
CA ALA A 826 5.30 4.90 -27.85
C ALA A 826 6.47 5.83 -27.44
N PHE A 827 7.08 5.63 -26.27
CA PHE A 827 8.25 6.42 -25.87
C PHE A 827 9.49 6.01 -26.68
N SER A 828 10.31 7.00 -27.03
CA SER A 828 11.59 6.81 -27.72
C SER A 828 12.61 7.85 -27.30
N PHE A 829 13.86 7.69 -27.75
CA PHE A 829 14.87 8.74 -27.67
C PHE A 829 14.97 9.51 -28.99
N ASP A 830 15.18 10.82 -28.91
CA ASP A 830 15.57 11.64 -30.05
C ASP A 830 17.07 11.46 -30.42
N SER A 831 17.53 12.16 -31.46
CA SER A 831 18.94 12.09 -31.90
C SER A 831 19.96 12.60 -30.88
N SER A 832 19.50 13.32 -29.87
CA SER A 832 20.30 13.85 -28.76
C SER A 832 20.10 13.05 -27.48
N HIS A 833 19.53 11.84 -27.58
CA HIS A 833 19.28 10.92 -26.47
C HIS A 833 18.29 11.43 -25.41
N ARG A 834 17.39 12.34 -25.80
CA ARG A 834 16.35 12.88 -24.91
C ARG A 834 15.04 12.15 -25.12
N LEU A 835 14.25 11.98 -24.06
CA LEU A 835 12.97 11.28 -24.14
C LEU A 835 11.98 12.03 -25.02
N GLN A 836 11.26 11.28 -25.85
CA GLN A 836 10.28 11.78 -26.79
C GLN A 836 8.99 10.94 -26.71
N LEU A 837 7.83 11.59 -26.83
CA LEU A 837 6.53 10.95 -26.99
C LEU A 837 5.71 11.71 -28.02
N ALA A 838 5.07 10.99 -28.96
CA ALA A 838 4.19 11.59 -29.98
C ALA A 838 4.81 12.78 -30.74
N GLY A 839 6.12 12.73 -31.01
CA GLY A 839 6.85 13.79 -31.71
C GLY A 839 7.31 14.97 -30.83
N ARG A 840 6.94 15.00 -29.54
CA ARG A 840 7.36 16.02 -28.57
C ARG A 840 8.55 15.53 -27.77
N THR A 841 9.62 16.32 -27.70
CA THR A 841 10.80 16.03 -26.89
C THR A 841 10.68 16.73 -25.54
N PHE A 842 10.93 16.01 -24.46
CA PHE A 842 10.91 16.54 -23.10
C PHE A 842 12.34 16.80 -22.64
N ALA A 843 12.79 18.04 -22.82
CA ALA A 843 14.18 18.47 -22.63
C ALA A 843 14.34 19.68 -21.71
N GLU A 844 13.22 20.25 -21.23
CA GLU A 844 13.29 21.38 -20.31
C GLU A 844 13.98 20.95 -19.00
N PRO A 845 14.78 21.82 -18.37
CA PRO A 845 15.39 21.53 -17.08
C PRO A 845 14.35 21.09 -16.04
N SER A 846 14.76 20.26 -15.08
CA SER A 846 13.88 19.76 -14.02
C SER A 846 12.66 18.94 -14.51
N THR A 847 12.65 18.43 -15.74
CA THR A 847 11.53 17.61 -16.22
C THR A 847 11.67 16.17 -15.70
N GLY A 848 10.67 15.69 -14.97
CA GLY A 848 10.52 14.30 -14.56
C GLY A 848 9.58 13.53 -15.49
N VAL A 849 9.89 12.26 -15.77
CA VAL A 849 9.11 11.37 -16.64
C VAL A 849 8.91 10.02 -15.96
N LEU A 850 7.67 9.54 -15.91
CA LEU A 850 7.32 8.18 -15.48
C LEU A 850 6.42 7.51 -16.52
N PHE A 851 6.65 6.24 -16.83
CA PHE A 851 5.74 5.49 -17.68
C PHE A 851 5.83 3.97 -17.56
N LEU A 852 4.67 3.32 -17.64
CA LEU A 852 4.60 1.86 -17.78
C LEU A 852 5.07 1.42 -19.17
N HIS A 853 5.75 0.29 -19.21
CA HIS A 853 6.32 -0.36 -20.39
C HIS A 853 6.12 -1.89 -20.31
N PRO A 854 5.99 -2.62 -21.43
CA PRO A 854 6.00 -4.09 -21.41
C PRO A 854 7.27 -4.62 -20.76
N HIS A 855 7.16 -5.61 -19.88
CA HIS A 855 8.34 -6.23 -19.30
C HIS A 855 9.14 -6.96 -20.41
N PRO A 856 10.49 -6.87 -20.44
CA PRO A 856 11.30 -7.47 -21.50
C PRO A 856 11.25 -9.00 -21.58
N GLY A 857 10.84 -9.66 -20.50
CA GLY A 857 10.92 -11.11 -20.36
C GLY A 857 9.72 -11.84 -19.77
N SER A 858 8.62 -11.15 -19.56
CA SER A 858 7.41 -11.76 -19.00
C SER A 858 6.21 -11.02 -19.55
N ASP A 859 5.29 -11.74 -20.18
CA ASP A 859 4.08 -11.14 -20.76
C ASP A 859 3.04 -10.79 -19.70
N SER A 860 3.19 -11.32 -18.48
CA SER A 860 2.32 -11.06 -17.33
C SER A 860 2.87 -10.02 -16.36
N ALA A 861 4.07 -9.48 -16.62
CA ALA A 861 4.70 -8.46 -15.78
C ALA A 861 4.86 -7.14 -16.54
N MET A 862 5.13 -6.09 -15.77
CA MET A 862 5.36 -4.73 -16.29
C MET A 862 6.74 -4.21 -15.88
N ALA A 863 7.26 -3.28 -16.67
CA ALA A 863 8.32 -2.39 -16.26
C ALA A 863 7.77 -0.97 -16.08
N LEU A 864 8.23 -0.25 -15.06
CA LEU A 864 8.05 1.19 -14.91
C LEU A 864 9.38 1.87 -15.18
N ILE A 865 9.44 2.76 -16.17
CA ILE A 865 10.63 3.58 -16.41
C ILE A 865 10.41 4.94 -15.72
N MET A 866 11.38 5.37 -14.92
CA MET A 866 11.40 6.65 -14.22
C MET A 866 12.70 7.38 -14.56
N ALA A 867 12.60 8.55 -15.17
CA ALA A 867 13.75 9.31 -15.67
C ALA A 867 13.58 10.81 -15.39
N GLY A 868 14.69 11.55 -15.46
CA GLY A 868 14.72 13.01 -15.41
C GLY A 868 15.54 13.58 -16.56
N SER A 869 15.26 14.81 -16.97
CA SER A 869 16.16 15.61 -17.83
C SER A 869 17.48 15.94 -17.13
N ASP A 870 17.45 16.00 -15.80
CA ASP A 870 18.55 16.20 -14.85
C ASP A 870 18.19 15.55 -13.50
N GLU A 871 19.06 15.71 -12.50
CA GLU A 871 18.86 15.18 -11.15
C GLU A 871 17.58 15.70 -10.48
N ALA A 872 17.25 16.99 -10.64
CA ALA A 872 16.06 17.59 -10.07
C ALA A 872 14.77 17.06 -10.72
N GLY A 873 14.79 16.80 -12.03
CA GLY A 873 13.73 16.12 -12.74
C GLY A 873 13.53 14.68 -12.24
N LEU A 874 14.62 13.97 -11.94
CA LEU A 874 14.54 12.62 -11.37
C LEU A 874 13.97 12.61 -9.94
N GLU A 875 14.35 13.58 -9.10
CA GLU A 875 13.74 13.77 -7.77
C GLU A 875 12.24 14.02 -7.86
N ARG A 876 11.80 14.86 -8.82
CA ARG A 876 10.38 15.14 -9.04
C ARG A 876 9.63 13.93 -9.54
N ALA A 877 10.24 13.12 -10.40
CA ALA A 877 9.67 11.86 -10.83
C ALA A 877 9.50 10.88 -9.65
N LEU A 878 10.51 10.74 -8.78
CA LEU A 878 10.41 9.93 -7.57
C LEU A 878 9.27 10.41 -6.66
N ARG A 879 9.15 11.71 -6.43
CA ARG A 879 8.10 12.29 -5.58
C ARG A 879 6.69 12.03 -6.13
N ALA A 880 6.53 12.13 -7.45
CA ALA A 880 5.25 11.89 -8.13
C ALA A 880 4.82 10.42 -8.13
N LEU A 881 5.72 9.47 -7.87
CA LEU A 881 5.37 8.05 -7.82
C LEU A 881 4.28 7.79 -6.75
N PRO A 882 3.16 7.11 -7.10
CA PRO A 882 1.99 7.00 -6.23
C PRO A 882 2.17 5.93 -5.13
N LEU A 883 3.12 6.12 -4.22
CA LEU A 883 3.42 5.22 -3.09
C LEU A 883 2.32 5.21 -2.00
N ARG A 884 1.31 6.07 -2.14
CA ARG A 884 0.14 6.18 -1.26
C ARG A 884 -1.11 6.21 -2.12
N THR A 885 -2.23 5.73 -1.59
CA THR A 885 -3.54 5.81 -2.28
C THR A 885 -3.98 7.25 -2.51
N GLY A 886 -4.80 7.48 -3.54
CA GLY A 886 -5.30 8.81 -3.87
C GLY A 886 -4.33 9.74 -4.63
N VAL A 887 -3.17 9.24 -5.06
CA VAL A 887 -2.23 10.00 -5.91
C VAL A 887 -2.56 9.73 -7.39
N ALA A 888 -3.01 10.77 -8.09
CA ALA A 888 -3.57 10.68 -9.44
C ALA A 888 -2.48 10.59 -10.52
N VAL A 889 -1.91 9.40 -10.73
CA VAL A 889 -0.91 9.16 -11.79
C VAL A 889 -1.41 8.10 -12.77
N PRO A 890 -1.66 8.46 -14.05
CA PRO A 890 -2.14 7.51 -15.05
C PRO A 890 -0.98 6.60 -15.51
N GLN A 891 -1.01 6.09 -16.74
CA GLN A 891 0.01 5.11 -17.19
C GLN A 891 1.34 5.76 -17.58
N TRP A 892 1.32 7.05 -17.85
CA TRP A 892 2.51 7.86 -18.07
C TRP A 892 2.27 9.31 -17.66
N LEU A 893 3.32 9.97 -17.18
CA LEU A 893 3.31 11.34 -16.66
C LEU A 893 4.63 12.03 -17.02
N VAL A 894 4.54 13.28 -17.44
CA VAL A 894 5.65 14.23 -17.59
C VAL A 894 5.35 15.44 -16.73
N VAL A 895 6.26 15.75 -15.81
CA VAL A 895 6.07 16.77 -14.78
C VAL A 895 7.24 17.74 -14.76
N GLY A 896 6.96 19.02 -14.95
CA GLY A 896 7.96 20.09 -14.98
C GLY A 896 8.11 20.80 -13.63
N GLU A 897 8.98 21.81 -13.59
CA GLU A 897 9.22 22.61 -12.38
C GLU A 897 7.95 23.33 -11.88
N ASP A 898 7.05 23.73 -12.78
CA ASP A 898 5.81 24.43 -12.41
C ASP A 898 4.92 23.61 -11.47
N ALA A 899 5.03 22.28 -11.44
CA ALA A 899 4.28 21.45 -10.50
C ALA A 899 4.62 21.75 -9.04
N ASP A 900 5.84 22.23 -8.74
CA ASP A 900 6.28 22.58 -7.39
C ASP A 900 5.39 23.66 -6.76
N TRP A 901 4.79 24.52 -7.57
CA TRP A 901 3.87 25.56 -7.10
C TRP A 901 2.47 25.49 -7.69
N MET A 902 2.21 24.82 -8.81
CA MET A 902 0.86 24.66 -9.37
C MET A 902 0.20 23.33 -8.98
N GLY A 903 0.93 22.41 -8.35
CA GLY A 903 0.47 21.05 -8.10
C GLY A 903 0.24 20.31 -9.41
N MET A 904 -0.88 19.60 -9.53
CA MET A 904 -1.22 18.90 -10.78
C MET A 904 -1.41 19.83 -11.99
N GLY A 905 -1.62 21.13 -11.77
CA GLY A 905 -1.72 22.09 -12.88
C GLY A 905 -0.40 22.37 -13.59
N GLY A 906 0.75 22.03 -12.99
CA GLY A 906 2.08 22.17 -13.59
C GLY A 906 2.60 20.88 -14.25
N VAL A 907 1.70 19.93 -14.55
CA VAL A 907 2.03 18.74 -15.34
C VAL A 907 2.14 19.15 -16.81
N ASP A 908 3.18 18.68 -17.51
CA ASP A 908 3.44 19.03 -18.92
C ASP A 908 2.73 18.09 -19.90
N ALA A 909 2.59 16.81 -19.52
CA ALA A 909 1.84 15.83 -20.27
C ALA A 909 1.43 14.65 -19.39
N ALA A 910 0.27 14.05 -19.63
CA ALA A 910 -0.17 12.85 -18.93
C ALA A 910 -1.11 12.03 -19.81
N GLY A 911 -1.18 10.72 -19.59
CA GLY A 911 -2.16 9.93 -20.31
C GLY A 911 -2.14 8.42 -20.09
N TRP A 912 -2.94 7.79 -20.93
CA TRP A 912 -3.16 6.35 -20.96
C TRP A 912 -2.66 5.75 -22.28
N TRP A 913 -2.24 4.50 -22.22
CA TRP A 913 -1.91 3.73 -23.40
C TRP A 913 -3.17 3.21 -24.09
N THR A 914 -3.09 3.10 -25.40
CA THR A 914 -3.93 2.17 -26.16
C THR A 914 -3.53 0.75 -25.80
N ARG A 915 -4.39 -0.21 -26.11
CA ARG A 915 -4.15 -1.64 -25.86
C ARG A 915 -2.84 -2.18 -26.46
N SER A 916 -2.37 -1.55 -27.54
CA SER A 916 -1.12 -1.88 -28.23
C SER A 916 0.04 -0.96 -27.85
N TRP A 917 0.03 -0.40 -26.63
CA TRP A 917 1.10 0.46 -26.08
C TRP A 917 1.40 1.75 -26.88
N GLY A 918 0.45 2.19 -27.72
CA GLY A 918 0.46 3.50 -28.38
C GLY A 918 -0.19 4.59 -27.51
N VAL A 919 0.01 5.88 -27.82
CA VAL A 919 -0.65 7.00 -27.10
C VAL A 919 -2.15 7.01 -27.38
N SER A 920 -3.00 6.97 -26.35
CA SER A 920 -4.45 7.17 -26.53
C SER A 920 -4.75 8.64 -26.77
N GLN A 921 -5.24 9.01 -27.96
CA GLN A 921 -5.62 10.41 -28.22
C GLN A 921 -6.77 10.90 -27.33
N GLU A 922 -7.71 10.01 -26.99
CA GLU A 922 -8.87 10.32 -26.17
C GLU A 922 -8.48 10.52 -24.69
N MET A 923 -7.57 9.70 -24.19
CA MET A 923 -7.16 9.66 -22.78
C MET A 923 -5.74 10.17 -22.57
N SER A 924 -5.31 11.17 -23.35
CA SER A 924 -4.03 11.87 -23.16
C SER A 924 -4.18 13.37 -23.25
N TRP A 925 -3.35 14.07 -22.48
CA TRP A 925 -3.21 15.52 -22.46
C TRP A 925 -1.74 15.91 -22.64
N PHE A 926 -1.51 17.01 -23.35
CA PHE A 926 -0.21 17.65 -23.52
C PHE A 926 -0.44 19.17 -23.44
N SER A 927 0.46 19.88 -22.77
CA SER A 927 0.42 21.34 -22.62
C SER A 927 0.49 22.11 -23.95
#